data_AF-A0A2T3L0S1-F1
#
_entry.id   AF-A0A2T3L0S1-F1
#
_cell.length_a   1.000
_cell.length_b   1.000
_cell.length_c   1.000
_cell.angle_alpha   90.00
_cell.angle_beta   90.00
_cell.angle_gamma   90.00
#
_symmetry.space_group_name_H-M   'P 1'
#
loop_
_entity.id
_entity.type
_entity.pdbx_description
1 polymer ?
#
loop_
_entity_poly.entity_id
_entity_poly.type
_entity_poly.pdbx_seq_one_letter_code
_entity_poly.pdbx_strand_id
1 'polypeptide(L)'
;MSSYLRYLSLGLLLSSDIAYGQVYPSTATAWVLTGNWQQPTAISELNSIMDVRRWEAEHADAVFGSLQDVALNKKTIAMGYIYVHKLDCRPDEQQGWLHYHAYQKGQDPENGYMHYKNDTQLTVPDQSKGLDYLLKGEPILSLLIRNNNFSTARFPLTVNANEQIIFHAAYPFETLVVESIEYPELWIANANKSGDIAGLEKADVHWIQREGKWFGRINQRWLPTHAMFQGRELNTGNKALKAGYRSWVVALNWKHKEEVKGVNIEPWLEIINTSGNQSTATMMFPGWDPNNDPNGDGYVDDDEFLQRANQSASARFKHQARVIPTGKMWAGSCWYRTNFNDDAFNQNHANWYKYDWKRQGLTGAYNDDMAKLFSANQFKVLIGGQILEAPIVAGTSKAAGYYAAKMSDFFALVKKTTGSHWLAANISELNLWEYPDWPEQLRGVVDVWLREHYLSPAIGLERLQSYWESYALAALGDKSLIMTTTHGGKSQQDPLSKTAWESDIYTGLALYYLFNIPNKTYYHSWNQTFVYGSSNTEADQNTLGKAIWYQGGVPKNWAYQPQKLLAVDIGKPTSIPKGFDPVHWQSKTGKALTTDSKITDIKLEPANWFWLYRTGWFKGVPKDGVIARQYTQGLVLYRGTKYRNQTAFYQAEPIRVSLPGYYQRVNYDGSLDEPTQYVDVKGYEGIILKKVDD
;
A
#
# COMPACT_ATOMS: atom_id res chain seq x y z
N MET A 1 -28.91 -60.53 -29.92
CA MET A 1 -28.68 -59.82 -28.65
C MET A 1 -27.81 -58.61 -28.93
N SER A 2 -28.11 -57.51 -28.24
CA SER A 2 -27.89 -56.11 -28.59
C SER A 2 -26.44 -55.59 -28.54
N SER A 3 -26.27 -54.43 -29.19
CA SER A 3 -25.57 -53.21 -28.73
C SER A 3 -24.13 -52.94 -29.16
N TYR A 4 -23.98 -52.03 -30.14
CA TYR A 4 -22.92 -51.00 -30.19
C TYR A 4 -23.46 -49.80 -30.99
N LEU A 5 -23.95 -48.77 -30.29
CA LEU A 5 -24.22 -47.46 -30.87
C LEU A 5 -23.46 -46.43 -30.02
N ARG A 6 -22.55 -45.71 -30.69
CA ARG A 6 -21.68 -44.68 -30.14
C ARG A 6 -22.51 -43.46 -29.70
N TYR A 7 -22.33 -43.02 -28.47
CA TYR A 7 -22.77 -41.71 -28.01
C TYR A 7 -21.72 -40.65 -28.35
N LEU A 8 -22.14 -39.64 -29.12
CA LEU A 8 -21.52 -38.31 -29.13
C LEU A 8 -21.89 -37.63 -27.80
N SER A 9 -20.90 -37.35 -26.95
CA SER A 9 -21.03 -36.40 -25.85
C SER A 9 -20.40 -35.07 -26.29
N LEU A 10 -21.24 -34.16 -26.79
CA LEU A 10 -20.91 -32.75 -26.94
C LEU A 10 -20.80 -32.16 -25.52
N GLY A 11 -19.57 -32.02 -25.02
CA GLY A 11 -19.30 -31.27 -23.80
C GLY A 11 -19.45 -29.78 -24.07
N LEU A 12 -20.61 -29.22 -23.73
CA LEU A 12 -20.77 -27.77 -23.55
C LEU A 12 -19.92 -27.36 -22.34
N LEU A 13 -18.71 -26.87 -22.60
CA LEU A 13 -17.99 -25.99 -21.70
C LEU A 13 -18.77 -24.68 -21.63
N LEU A 14 -19.73 -24.61 -20.70
CA LEU A 14 -20.29 -23.34 -20.27
C LEU A 14 -19.20 -22.61 -19.48
N SER A 15 -18.42 -21.76 -20.15
CA SER A 15 -17.72 -20.67 -19.50
C SER A 15 -18.79 -19.79 -18.87
N SER A 16 -18.97 -19.92 -17.56
CA SER A 16 -19.81 -19.01 -16.79
C SER A 16 -19.09 -17.67 -16.66
N ASP A 17 -19.05 -16.91 -17.75
CA ASP A 17 -18.87 -15.47 -17.68
C ASP A 17 -20.17 -14.92 -17.09
N ILE A 18 -20.23 -14.86 -15.75
CA ILE A 18 -21.19 -14.00 -15.08
C ILE A 18 -20.76 -12.59 -15.48
N ALA A 19 -21.38 -12.05 -16.52
CA ALA A 19 -21.31 -10.64 -16.83
C ALA A 19 -21.92 -9.90 -15.65
N TYR A 20 -21.09 -9.50 -14.69
CA TYR A 20 -21.50 -8.59 -13.63
C TYR A 20 -21.92 -7.29 -14.33
N GLY A 21 -23.22 -7.02 -14.31
CA GLY A 21 -23.73 -5.71 -14.71
C GLY A 21 -23.15 -4.65 -13.79
N GLN A 22 -22.73 -3.52 -14.38
CA GLN A 22 -22.21 -2.39 -13.63
C GLN A 22 -23.28 -1.92 -12.62
N VAL A 23 -22.88 -1.63 -11.37
CA VAL A 23 -23.81 -1.25 -10.29
C VAL A 23 -24.67 -0.02 -10.65
N TYR A 24 -24.06 0.97 -11.31
CA TYR A 24 -24.72 2.19 -11.74
C TYR A 24 -24.73 2.31 -13.26
N PRO A 25 -25.72 2.98 -13.88
CA PRO A 25 -25.89 2.99 -15.34
C PRO A 25 -24.74 3.68 -16.10
N SER A 26 -24.20 4.77 -15.56
CA SER A 26 -23.28 5.66 -16.29
C SER A 26 -21.79 5.41 -15.99
N THR A 27 -21.48 4.78 -14.85
CA THR A 27 -20.11 4.50 -14.42
C THR A 27 -20.01 3.36 -13.41
N ALA A 28 -18.87 2.67 -13.40
CA ALA A 28 -18.52 1.74 -12.34
C ALA A 28 -18.06 2.48 -11.08
N THR A 29 -18.19 1.84 -9.93
CA THR A 29 -17.74 2.32 -8.62
C THR A 29 -16.85 1.31 -7.94
N ALA A 30 -16.00 1.79 -7.04
CA ALA A 30 -15.18 0.91 -6.23
C ALA A 30 -14.84 1.49 -4.85
N TRP A 31 -14.48 0.58 -3.95
CA TRP A 31 -14.05 0.93 -2.59
C TRP A 31 -12.55 0.78 -2.42
N VAL A 32 -11.97 1.62 -1.56
CA VAL A 32 -10.56 1.55 -1.18
C VAL A 32 -10.46 1.29 0.31
N LEU A 33 -9.80 0.18 0.67
CA LEU A 33 -9.46 -0.23 2.02
C LEU A 33 -10.65 -0.26 2.98
N THR A 34 -11.71 -0.98 2.60
CA THR A 34 -12.84 -1.32 3.49
C THR A 34 -12.36 -2.02 4.76
N GLY A 35 -13.03 -1.78 5.89
CA GLY A 35 -12.62 -2.34 7.18
C GLY A 35 -13.02 -1.45 8.35
N ASN A 36 -12.69 -1.83 9.58
CA ASN A 36 -13.04 -1.06 10.79
C ASN A 36 -14.55 -0.71 10.88
N TRP A 37 -15.41 -1.58 10.37
CA TRP A 37 -16.86 -1.36 10.38
C TRP A 37 -17.36 -1.15 11.80
N GLN A 38 -18.24 -0.16 11.96
CA GLN A 38 -18.91 0.14 13.20
C GLN A 38 -20.42 0.08 12.98
N GLN A 39 -21.16 -0.18 14.05
CA GLN A 39 -22.59 0.00 14.01
C GLN A 39 -22.89 1.49 13.82
N PRO A 40 -23.71 1.88 12.82
CA PRO A 40 -24.12 3.27 12.65
C PRO A 40 -24.75 3.82 13.93
N THR A 41 -24.39 5.04 14.31
CA THR A 41 -24.98 5.73 15.48
C THR A 41 -25.89 6.88 15.09
N ALA A 42 -25.83 7.33 13.84
CA ALA A 42 -26.81 8.24 13.26
C ALA A 42 -28.01 7.46 12.69
N ILE A 43 -29.14 8.14 12.53
CA ILE A 43 -30.29 7.59 11.78
C ILE A 43 -29.82 7.32 10.35
N SER A 44 -29.80 6.05 9.96
CA SER A 44 -29.41 5.58 8.63
C SER A 44 -30.21 4.34 8.24
N GLU A 45 -30.24 3.98 6.97
CA GLU A 45 -30.87 2.74 6.50
C GLU A 45 -30.09 1.48 6.97
N LEU A 46 -28.86 1.66 7.43
CA LEU A 46 -27.98 0.63 7.94
C LEU A 46 -28.06 0.56 9.47
N ASN A 47 -28.27 -0.65 10.03
CA ASN A 47 -28.50 -0.82 11.47
C ASN A 47 -27.44 -1.67 12.17
N SER A 48 -26.55 -2.31 11.42
CA SER A 48 -25.50 -3.19 11.95
C SER A 48 -24.22 -3.13 11.12
N ILE A 49 -23.12 -3.61 11.71
CA ILE A 49 -21.84 -3.83 11.01
C ILE A 49 -22.02 -4.66 9.73
N MET A 50 -22.87 -5.69 9.79
CA MET A 50 -23.10 -6.58 8.66
C MET A 50 -23.90 -5.90 7.55
N ASP A 51 -24.82 -4.98 7.89
CA ASP A 51 -25.54 -4.19 6.89
C ASP A 51 -24.58 -3.27 6.14
N VAL A 52 -23.66 -2.59 6.84
CA VAL A 52 -22.63 -1.75 6.20
C VAL A 52 -21.79 -2.56 5.22
N ARG A 53 -21.29 -3.72 5.65
CA ARG A 53 -20.44 -4.58 4.80
C ARG A 53 -21.20 -5.13 3.60
N ARG A 54 -22.46 -5.55 3.78
CA ARG A 54 -23.30 -6.03 2.68
C ARG A 54 -23.60 -4.90 1.70
N TRP A 55 -23.95 -3.73 2.22
CA TRP A 55 -24.20 -2.54 1.42
C TRP A 55 -22.98 -2.18 0.55
N GLU A 56 -21.78 -2.18 1.12
CA GLU A 56 -20.55 -1.94 0.36
C GLU A 56 -20.37 -2.96 -0.78
N ALA A 57 -20.64 -4.24 -0.52
CA ALA A 57 -20.55 -5.29 -1.55
C ALA A 57 -21.58 -5.12 -2.68
N GLU A 58 -22.75 -4.52 -2.40
CA GLU A 58 -23.84 -4.29 -3.34
C GLU A 58 -23.70 -2.97 -4.12
N HIS A 59 -22.82 -2.06 -3.67
CA HIS A 59 -22.68 -0.70 -4.20
C HIS A 59 -21.30 -0.41 -4.83
N ALA A 60 -20.54 -1.47 -5.13
CA ALA A 60 -19.27 -1.38 -5.85
C ALA A 60 -19.05 -2.57 -6.78
N ASP A 61 -18.46 -2.28 -7.94
CA ASP A 61 -18.02 -3.26 -8.91
C ASP A 61 -16.67 -3.88 -8.51
N ALA A 62 -15.82 -3.12 -7.81
CA ALA A 62 -14.51 -3.56 -7.35
C ALA A 62 -14.17 -3.05 -5.93
N VAL A 63 -13.30 -3.77 -5.25
CA VAL A 63 -12.80 -3.43 -3.91
C VAL A 63 -11.28 -3.55 -3.91
N PHE A 64 -10.59 -2.43 -3.69
CA PHE A 64 -9.15 -2.36 -3.45
C PHE A 64 -8.93 -2.64 -1.96
N GLY A 65 -8.63 -3.89 -1.63
CA GLY A 65 -8.60 -4.42 -0.28
C GLY A 65 -9.44 -5.69 -0.19
N SER A 66 -10.08 -5.89 0.96
CA SER A 66 -10.87 -7.09 1.26
C SER A 66 -12.08 -6.69 2.09
N LEU A 67 -13.23 -7.30 1.81
CA LEU A 67 -14.42 -7.22 2.65
C LEU A 67 -14.32 -8.09 3.91
N GLN A 68 -13.18 -8.75 4.12
CA GLN A 68 -12.92 -9.69 5.22
C GLN A 68 -13.99 -10.79 5.34
N ASP A 69 -14.56 -11.16 4.20
CA ASP A 69 -15.56 -12.20 4.05
C ASP A 69 -15.34 -12.89 2.71
N VAL A 70 -15.06 -14.20 2.75
CA VAL A 70 -14.70 -14.98 1.56
C VAL A 70 -15.84 -15.05 0.56
N ALA A 71 -17.10 -15.10 1.03
CA ALA A 71 -18.25 -15.19 0.15
C ALA A 71 -18.53 -13.85 -0.54
N LEU A 72 -18.37 -12.73 0.17
CA LEU A 72 -18.52 -11.40 -0.44
C LEU A 72 -17.36 -11.07 -1.38
N ASN A 73 -16.12 -11.39 -1.02
CA ASN A 73 -14.96 -11.18 -1.91
C ASN A 73 -15.11 -11.96 -3.23
N LYS A 74 -15.67 -13.18 -3.19
CA LYS A 74 -15.95 -13.96 -4.41
C LYS A 74 -17.09 -13.40 -5.26
N LYS A 75 -17.95 -12.55 -4.69
CA LYS A 75 -19.05 -11.90 -5.40
C LYS A 75 -18.66 -10.56 -6.02
N THR A 76 -17.51 -10.01 -5.64
CA THR A 76 -16.99 -8.73 -6.13
C THR A 76 -15.62 -8.93 -6.76
N ILE A 77 -15.09 -7.90 -7.43
CA ILE A 77 -13.67 -7.90 -7.82
C ILE A 77 -12.86 -7.39 -6.62
N ALA A 78 -12.50 -8.29 -5.70
CA ALA A 78 -11.69 -7.97 -4.53
C ALA A 78 -10.19 -8.13 -4.80
N MET A 79 -9.45 -7.04 -4.70
CA MET A 79 -8.00 -6.96 -4.91
C MET A 79 -7.30 -6.75 -3.56
N GLY A 80 -6.85 -7.83 -2.93
CA GLY A 80 -6.28 -7.79 -1.58
C GLY A 80 -5.00 -6.95 -1.47
N TYR A 81 -4.77 -6.38 -0.30
CA TYR A 81 -3.61 -5.51 -0.06
C TYR A 81 -2.30 -6.31 -0.04
N ILE A 82 -1.29 -5.86 -0.79
CA ILE A 82 0.05 -6.47 -0.81
C ILE A 82 1.15 -5.40 -0.78
N TYR A 83 2.35 -5.82 -0.37
CA TYR A 83 3.61 -5.08 -0.59
C TYR A 83 4.68 -6.04 -1.09
N VAL A 84 4.87 -6.16 -2.40
CA VAL A 84 5.85 -7.15 -2.93
C VAL A 84 7.30 -6.75 -2.64
N HIS A 85 7.56 -5.44 -2.59
CA HIS A 85 8.91 -4.87 -2.49
C HIS A 85 9.37 -4.65 -1.04
N LYS A 86 8.66 -5.24 -0.10
CA LYS A 86 8.85 -5.13 1.35
C LYS A 86 8.71 -6.51 1.99
N LEU A 87 9.60 -6.79 2.93
CA LEU A 87 9.37 -7.72 4.04
C LEU A 87 9.52 -6.92 5.35
N ASP A 88 8.66 -7.14 6.34
CA ASP A 88 8.70 -6.34 7.58
C ASP A 88 9.97 -6.58 8.39
N CYS A 89 10.50 -5.55 9.06
CA CYS A 89 11.66 -5.75 9.95
C CYS A 89 11.31 -6.67 11.11
N ARG A 90 10.07 -6.60 11.62
CA ARG A 90 9.56 -7.56 12.58
C ARG A 90 8.80 -8.66 11.82
N PRO A 91 9.22 -9.93 11.88
CA PRO A 91 8.58 -11.00 11.11
C PRO A 91 7.06 -11.09 11.31
N ASP A 92 6.34 -11.25 10.21
CA ASP A 92 4.89 -11.40 10.14
C ASP A 92 4.45 -12.78 9.59
N GLU A 93 3.15 -12.96 9.33
CA GLU A 93 2.61 -14.23 8.80
C GLU A 93 3.24 -14.60 7.45
N GLN A 94 3.42 -13.62 6.55
CA GLN A 94 4.00 -13.85 5.24
C GLN A 94 5.44 -14.35 5.39
N GLN A 95 6.24 -13.68 6.21
CA GLN A 95 7.63 -14.09 6.43
C GLN A 95 7.72 -15.46 7.10
N GLY A 96 6.83 -15.76 8.07
CA GLY A 96 6.70 -17.10 8.65
C GLY A 96 6.45 -18.19 7.61
N TRP A 97 5.48 -17.95 6.73
CA TRP A 97 5.14 -18.89 5.67
C TRP A 97 6.29 -19.06 4.67
N LEU A 98 6.92 -17.95 4.24
CA LEU A 98 8.01 -17.96 3.27
C LEU A 98 9.21 -18.73 3.81
N HIS A 99 9.64 -18.43 5.05
CA HIS A 99 10.78 -19.07 5.70
C HIS A 99 10.53 -20.56 5.89
N TYR A 100 9.34 -20.93 6.38
CA TYR A 100 8.96 -22.34 6.55
C TYR A 100 9.09 -23.13 5.24
N HIS A 101 8.53 -22.61 4.14
CA HIS A 101 8.59 -23.30 2.84
C HIS A 101 9.97 -23.22 2.18
N ALA A 102 10.79 -22.20 2.48
CA ALA A 102 12.18 -22.14 2.05
C ALA A 102 12.98 -23.26 2.71
N TYR A 103 12.88 -23.42 4.03
CA TYR A 103 13.55 -24.51 4.77
C TYR A 103 13.13 -25.90 4.27
N GLN A 104 11.85 -26.12 3.99
CA GLN A 104 11.37 -27.39 3.44
C GLN A 104 11.98 -27.74 2.07
N LYS A 105 12.37 -26.72 1.30
CA LYS A 105 12.99 -26.86 -0.02
C LYS A 105 14.52 -26.80 0.03
N GLY A 106 15.12 -26.71 1.22
CA GLY A 106 16.56 -26.51 1.38
C GLY A 106 17.06 -25.15 0.85
N GLN A 107 16.20 -24.14 0.82
CA GLN A 107 16.53 -22.78 0.39
C GLN A 107 16.90 -21.93 1.61
N ASP A 108 17.93 -21.09 1.48
CA ASP A 108 18.28 -20.07 2.47
C ASP A 108 17.23 -18.94 2.45
N PRO A 109 16.52 -18.67 3.57
CA PRO A 109 15.57 -17.56 3.64
C PRO A 109 16.19 -16.18 3.38
N GLU A 110 17.51 -16.00 3.60
CA GLU A 110 18.18 -14.73 3.28
C GLU A 110 18.14 -14.41 1.78
N ASN A 111 17.96 -15.40 0.91
CA ASN A 111 17.83 -15.15 -0.53
C ASN A 111 16.58 -14.31 -0.89
N GLY A 112 15.62 -14.16 0.04
CA GLY A 112 14.47 -13.27 -0.12
C GLY A 112 14.75 -11.79 0.13
N TYR A 113 15.96 -11.43 0.58
CA TYR A 113 16.33 -10.08 0.98
C TYR A 113 17.48 -9.53 0.15
N MET A 114 17.48 -8.24 -0.14
CA MET A 114 18.63 -7.54 -0.70
C MET A 114 19.61 -7.18 0.40
N HIS A 115 20.92 -7.25 0.12
CA HIS A 115 21.98 -6.92 1.06
C HIS A 115 22.94 -5.86 0.51
N TYR A 116 23.45 -5.01 1.40
CA TYR A 116 24.61 -4.19 1.09
C TYR A 116 25.85 -5.07 1.00
N LYS A 117 26.62 -4.91 -0.08
CA LYS A 117 27.89 -5.62 -0.27
C LYS A 117 29.00 -5.07 0.62
N ASN A 118 28.99 -3.76 0.88
CA ASN A 118 29.97 -3.07 1.71
C ASN A 118 29.23 -2.20 2.74
N ASP A 119 29.94 -1.84 3.80
CA ASP A 119 29.46 -0.94 4.83
C ASP A 119 28.94 0.34 4.19
N THR A 120 27.70 0.68 4.55
CA THR A 120 26.93 1.71 3.89
C THR A 120 26.42 2.71 4.90
N GLN A 121 26.60 4.00 4.59
CA GLN A 121 26.08 5.11 5.39
C GLN A 121 24.98 5.83 4.61
N LEU A 122 23.80 5.96 5.23
CA LEU A 122 22.67 6.70 4.66
C LEU A 122 22.28 7.88 5.56
N THR A 123 21.72 8.93 4.98
CA THR A 123 20.99 9.93 5.77
C THR A 123 19.61 9.41 6.17
N VAL A 124 19.16 9.78 7.36
CA VAL A 124 17.83 9.50 7.92
C VAL A 124 17.11 10.82 8.14
N PRO A 125 16.34 11.33 7.15
CA PRO A 125 15.56 12.56 7.31
C PRO A 125 14.46 12.45 8.36
N ASP A 126 13.86 11.28 8.54
CA ASP A 126 12.81 11.02 9.53
C ASP A 126 12.94 9.58 10.05
N GLN A 127 13.13 9.42 11.37
CA GLN A 127 13.25 8.11 11.98
C GLN A 127 11.86 7.52 12.24
N SER A 128 11.49 6.50 11.46
CA SER A 128 10.29 5.72 11.76
C SER A 128 10.44 4.93 13.06
N LYS A 129 9.44 5.01 13.94
CA LYS A 129 9.35 4.17 15.16
C LYS A 129 9.41 2.67 14.89
N GLY A 130 9.12 2.22 13.67
CA GLY A 130 9.24 0.81 13.30
C GLY A 130 10.68 0.28 13.37
N LEU A 131 11.67 1.18 13.28
CA LEU A 131 13.10 0.84 13.41
C LEU A 131 13.51 0.50 14.84
N ASP A 132 12.73 0.93 15.84
CA ASP A 132 13.03 0.68 17.26
C ASP A 132 13.23 -0.82 17.54
N TYR A 133 12.48 -1.68 16.84
CA TYR A 133 12.63 -3.13 16.91
C TYR A 133 14.09 -3.59 16.70
N LEU A 134 14.78 -2.98 15.73
CA LEU A 134 16.18 -3.29 15.42
C LEU A 134 17.15 -2.49 16.30
N LEU A 135 16.89 -1.19 16.48
CA LEU A 135 17.76 -0.27 17.23
C LEU A 135 17.82 -0.60 18.73
N LYS A 136 16.83 -1.32 19.25
CA LYS A 136 16.78 -1.77 20.66
C LYS A 136 17.00 -3.28 20.80
N GLY A 137 17.18 -4.00 19.70
CA GLY A 137 17.38 -5.45 19.72
C GLY A 137 16.19 -6.20 20.33
N GLU A 138 14.97 -5.79 20.01
CA GLU A 138 13.76 -6.36 20.61
C GLU A 138 13.53 -7.82 20.12
N PRO A 139 13.04 -8.72 20.99
CA PRO A 139 12.65 -10.07 20.59
C PRO A 139 11.38 -10.08 19.72
N ILE A 140 11.19 -11.15 18.95
CA ILE A 140 9.88 -11.46 18.36
C ILE A 140 8.85 -11.65 19.49
N LEU A 141 9.23 -12.43 20.50
CA LEU A 141 8.41 -12.85 21.62
C LEU A 141 9.29 -13.19 22.84
N SER A 142 8.86 -12.76 24.03
CA SER A 142 9.39 -13.23 25.31
C SER A 142 8.27 -13.84 26.14
N LEU A 143 8.52 -15.00 26.74
CA LEU A 143 7.58 -15.75 27.57
C LEU A 143 8.14 -15.95 28.97
N LEU A 144 7.29 -15.82 29.98
CA LEU A 144 7.54 -16.27 31.34
C LEU A 144 6.98 -17.67 31.52
N ILE A 145 7.80 -18.61 31.97
CA ILE A 145 7.40 -19.93 32.44
C ILE A 145 7.32 -19.87 33.97
N ARG A 146 6.11 -20.02 34.50
CA ARG A 146 5.83 -20.09 35.95
C ARG A 146 4.89 -21.25 36.22
N ASN A 147 5.31 -22.21 37.04
CA ASN A 147 4.52 -23.41 37.37
C ASN A 147 4.01 -24.15 36.11
N ASN A 148 4.88 -24.34 35.11
CA ASN A 148 4.55 -24.93 33.79
C ASN A 148 3.49 -24.18 32.96
N ASN A 149 3.13 -22.95 33.35
CA ASN A 149 2.29 -22.06 32.56
C ASN A 149 3.14 -21.06 31.81
N PHE A 150 2.80 -20.84 30.54
CA PHE A 150 3.44 -19.90 29.64
C PHE A 150 2.61 -18.63 29.56
N SER A 151 3.21 -17.49 29.84
CA SER A 151 2.57 -16.18 29.63
C SER A 151 3.54 -15.21 28.98
N THR A 152 3.05 -14.17 28.30
CA THR A 152 3.93 -13.15 27.73
C THR A 152 4.68 -12.44 28.84
N ALA A 153 6.02 -12.42 28.76
CA ALA A 153 6.86 -11.65 29.67
C ALA A 153 6.70 -10.15 29.36
N ARG A 154 6.26 -9.37 30.36
CA ARG A 154 6.10 -7.92 30.26
C ARG A 154 7.02 -7.26 31.27
N PHE A 155 8.06 -6.59 30.79
CA PHE A 155 9.06 -5.97 31.65
C PHE A 155 8.63 -4.55 32.12
N PRO A 156 9.07 -4.10 33.31
CA PRO A 156 9.82 -4.87 34.30
C PRO A 156 8.97 -5.98 34.94
N LEU A 157 9.58 -7.11 35.28
CA LEU A 157 8.92 -8.21 35.97
C LEU A 157 9.84 -8.87 36.99
N THR A 158 9.24 -9.42 38.04
CA THR A 158 9.97 -10.21 39.03
C THR A 158 9.94 -11.70 38.66
N VAL A 159 11.12 -12.30 38.57
CA VAL A 159 11.35 -13.75 38.37
C VAL A 159 11.82 -14.39 39.67
N ASN A 160 11.37 -15.61 39.95
CA ASN A 160 11.86 -16.44 41.06
C ASN A 160 12.83 -17.53 40.56
N ALA A 161 13.53 -18.19 41.49
CA ALA A 161 14.56 -19.18 41.19
C ALA A 161 14.10 -20.41 40.36
N ASN A 162 12.80 -20.69 40.34
CA ASN A 162 12.18 -21.79 39.60
C ASN A 162 11.40 -21.33 38.36
N GLU A 163 11.56 -20.06 37.97
CA GLU A 163 10.90 -19.46 36.82
C GLU A 163 11.91 -19.18 35.72
N GLN A 164 11.44 -19.25 34.48
CA GLN A 164 12.30 -19.09 33.31
C GLN A 164 11.73 -18.02 32.38
N ILE A 165 12.61 -17.28 31.72
CA ILE A 165 12.21 -16.46 30.58
C ILE A 165 12.67 -17.16 29.31
N ILE A 166 11.74 -17.49 28.41
CA ILE A 166 12.05 -17.94 27.06
C ILE A 166 12.04 -16.73 26.13
N PHE A 167 13.10 -16.58 25.35
CA PHE A 167 13.31 -15.47 24.45
C PHE A 167 13.44 -15.99 23.01
N HIS A 168 12.62 -15.45 22.11
CA HIS A 168 12.63 -15.77 20.68
C HIS A 168 13.22 -14.60 19.87
N ALA A 169 14.42 -14.80 19.32
CA ALA A 169 15.02 -13.86 18.37
C ALA A 169 14.65 -14.19 16.93
N ALA A 170 14.50 -13.16 16.10
CA ALA A 170 14.21 -13.29 14.68
C ALA A 170 15.41 -13.75 13.85
N TYR A 171 16.61 -13.58 14.36
CA TYR A 171 17.87 -13.79 13.64
C TYR A 171 18.90 -14.38 14.60
N PRO A 172 20.00 -14.97 14.10
CA PRO A 172 21.10 -15.37 14.95
C PRO A 172 21.74 -14.13 15.58
N PHE A 173 22.29 -14.29 16.79
CA PHE A 173 22.93 -13.22 17.55
C PHE A 173 24.03 -13.80 18.45
N GLU A 174 25.01 -12.97 18.80
CA GLU A 174 26.12 -13.36 19.68
C GLU A 174 25.95 -12.82 21.11
N THR A 175 25.35 -11.63 21.26
CA THR A 175 25.27 -10.95 22.55
C THR A 175 23.82 -10.78 22.99
N LEU A 176 23.52 -11.24 24.21
CA LEU A 176 22.29 -10.92 24.91
C LEU A 176 22.53 -9.79 25.92
N VAL A 177 21.60 -8.83 25.96
CA VAL A 177 21.61 -7.70 26.90
C VAL A 177 20.49 -7.88 27.92
N VAL A 178 20.85 -7.94 29.19
CA VAL A 178 19.94 -8.14 30.31
C VAL A 178 20.04 -6.97 31.29
N GLU A 179 18.91 -6.37 31.63
CA GLU A 179 18.83 -5.32 32.63
C GLU A 179 18.26 -5.88 33.95
N SER A 180 19.16 -6.23 34.86
CA SER A 180 18.90 -6.78 36.19
C SER A 180 20.13 -6.58 37.09
N ILE A 181 20.00 -6.82 38.39
CA ILE A 181 21.11 -6.77 39.35
C ILE A 181 22.08 -7.92 39.08
N GLU A 182 21.58 -9.15 38.98
CA GLU A 182 22.38 -10.35 38.67
C GLU A 182 22.14 -10.85 37.24
N TYR A 183 23.15 -11.47 36.62
CA TYR A 183 23.02 -12.12 35.32
C TYR A 183 22.35 -13.51 35.43
N PRO A 184 21.58 -13.95 34.41
CA PRO A 184 20.97 -15.28 34.40
C PRO A 184 21.95 -16.37 33.95
N GLU A 185 21.64 -17.62 34.30
CA GLU A 185 22.11 -18.76 33.52
C GLU A 185 21.37 -18.79 32.17
N LEU A 186 22.13 -18.92 31.07
CA LEU A 186 21.60 -18.96 29.71
C LEU A 186 21.65 -20.38 29.16
N TRP A 187 20.55 -20.78 28.52
CA TRP A 187 20.40 -22.07 27.86
C TRP A 187 19.91 -21.85 26.43
N ILE A 188 20.43 -22.59 25.46
CA ILE A 188 20.00 -22.52 24.06
C ILE A 188 19.11 -23.71 23.70
N ALA A 189 18.25 -23.54 22.70
CA ALA A 189 17.41 -24.62 22.19
C ALA A 189 18.11 -25.49 21.15
N ASN A 190 17.89 -26.80 21.26
CA ASN A 190 18.27 -27.79 20.24
C ASN A 190 17.08 -28.19 19.39
N ALA A 191 17.28 -28.33 18.07
CA ALA A 191 16.25 -28.76 17.13
C ALA A 191 16.14 -30.29 17.06
N ASN A 192 14.92 -30.83 17.07
CA ASN A 192 14.66 -32.23 16.71
C ASN A 192 14.57 -32.39 15.17
N LYS A 193 14.31 -33.62 14.69
CA LYS A 193 14.15 -33.90 13.25
C LYS A 193 13.01 -33.12 12.58
N SER A 194 11.98 -32.74 13.34
CA SER A 194 10.87 -31.92 12.86
C SER A 194 11.19 -30.42 12.86
N GLY A 195 12.33 -30.01 13.44
CA GLY A 195 12.71 -28.62 13.66
C GLY A 195 12.15 -27.99 14.93
N ASP A 196 11.47 -28.76 15.78
CA ASP A 196 10.91 -28.27 17.06
C ASP A 196 11.98 -28.30 18.16
N ILE A 197 11.70 -27.64 19.30
CA ILE A 197 12.60 -27.62 20.45
C ILE A 197 12.62 -29.02 21.10
N ALA A 198 13.73 -29.73 20.93
CA ALA A 198 13.99 -31.04 21.51
C ALA A 198 14.29 -30.96 23.01
N GLY A 199 15.01 -29.90 23.40
CA GLY A 199 15.52 -29.67 24.74
C GLY A 199 16.30 -28.37 24.81
N LEU A 200 16.70 -28.00 26.02
CA LEU A 200 17.54 -26.85 26.32
C LEU A 200 18.89 -27.35 26.84
N GLU A 201 19.98 -26.78 26.34
CA GLU A 201 21.33 -27.06 26.81
C GLU A 201 22.00 -25.80 27.35
N LYS A 202 22.81 -25.95 28.40
CA LYS A 202 23.47 -24.81 29.04
C LYS A 202 24.48 -24.23 28.08
N ALA A 203 24.45 -22.92 27.90
CA ALA A 203 25.34 -22.23 26.98
C ALA A 203 26.65 -21.81 27.65
N ASP A 204 27.75 -21.86 26.89
CA ASP A 204 28.97 -21.15 27.23
C ASP A 204 28.80 -19.66 26.97
N VAL A 205 28.79 -18.86 28.05
CA VAL A 205 28.52 -17.43 27.99
C VAL A 205 29.52 -16.65 28.84
N HIS A 206 30.14 -15.65 28.21
CA HIS A 206 30.97 -14.68 28.88
C HIS A 206 30.16 -13.41 29.21
N TRP A 207 29.92 -13.17 30.51
CA TRP A 207 29.15 -12.02 30.98
C TRP A 207 30.05 -10.85 31.38
N ILE A 208 29.73 -9.66 30.87
CA ILE A 208 30.38 -8.38 31.22
C ILE A 208 29.29 -7.38 31.64
N GLN A 209 29.55 -6.61 32.70
CA GLN A 209 28.63 -5.54 33.13
C GLN A 209 29.07 -4.19 32.56
N ARG A 210 28.15 -3.44 31.94
CA ARG A 210 28.37 -2.07 31.44
C ARG A 210 27.10 -1.24 31.68
N GLU A 211 27.26 -0.02 32.21
CA GLU A 211 26.16 0.94 32.39
C GLU A 211 24.92 0.36 33.10
N GLY A 212 25.12 -0.51 34.09
CA GLY A 212 24.02 -1.15 34.83
C GLY A 212 23.29 -2.28 34.09
N LYS A 213 23.83 -2.75 32.96
CA LYS A 213 23.32 -3.89 32.19
C LYS A 213 24.38 -4.99 32.08
N TRP A 214 23.92 -6.22 31.92
CA TRP A 214 24.73 -7.40 31.66
C TRP A 214 24.74 -7.73 30.18
N PHE A 215 25.92 -7.93 29.61
CA PHE A 215 26.15 -8.31 28.22
C PHE A 215 26.74 -9.72 28.22
N GLY A 216 25.97 -10.70 27.75
CA GLY A 216 26.38 -12.09 27.69
C GLY A 216 26.74 -12.47 26.26
N ARG A 217 28.04 -12.62 25.98
CA ARG A 217 28.54 -13.12 24.69
C ARG A 217 28.48 -14.65 24.69
N ILE A 218 27.73 -15.22 23.76
CA ILE A 218 27.49 -16.66 23.62
C ILE A 218 28.56 -17.25 22.71
N ASN A 219 29.38 -18.17 23.24
CA ASN A 219 30.52 -18.77 22.52
C ASN A 219 30.15 -20.09 21.84
N GLN A 220 28.94 -20.17 21.27
CA GLN A 220 28.44 -21.38 20.63
C GLN A 220 27.36 -21.04 19.61
N ARG A 221 27.26 -21.86 18.57
CA ARG A 221 26.25 -21.72 17.52
C ARG A 221 25.09 -22.67 17.76
N TRP A 222 23.90 -22.27 17.32
CA TRP A 222 22.72 -23.14 17.34
C TRP A 222 21.76 -22.83 16.20
N LEU A 223 20.95 -23.82 15.87
CA LEU A 223 19.99 -23.74 14.78
C LEU A 223 18.67 -23.11 15.26
N PRO A 224 17.97 -22.36 14.40
CA PRO A 224 16.66 -21.86 14.75
C PRO A 224 15.64 -23.02 14.83
N THR A 225 14.68 -22.88 15.73
CA THR A 225 13.66 -23.90 16.01
C THR A 225 12.26 -23.34 15.79
N HIS A 226 11.29 -24.20 15.50
CA HIS A 226 9.88 -23.83 15.60
C HIS A 226 9.55 -23.51 17.07
N ALA A 227 8.56 -22.64 17.28
CA ALA A 227 8.02 -22.33 18.61
C ALA A 227 7.15 -23.47 19.16
N MET A 228 7.69 -24.69 19.20
CA MET A 228 7.05 -25.91 19.67
C MET A 228 7.98 -26.58 20.69
N PHE A 229 7.50 -26.81 21.91
CA PHE A 229 8.26 -27.45 22.98
C PHE A 229 7.41 -28.49 23.69
N GLN A 230 7.88 -29.73 23.77
CA GLN A 230 7.17 -30.85 24.40
C GLN A 230 5.73 -31.03 23.86
N GLY A 231 5.56 -30.86 22.55
CA GLY A 231 4.25 -30.97 21.89
C GLY A 231 3.29 -29.79 22.12
N ARG A 232 3.76 -28.72 22.77
CA ARG A 232 2.99 -27.48 23.02
C ARG A 232 3.52 -26.34 22.17
N GLU A 233 2.61 -25.55 21.61
CA GLU A 233 2.96 -24.31 20.92
C GLU A 233 3.38 -23.24 21.95
N LEU A 234 4.63 -22.77 21.83
CA LEU A 234 5.19 -21.66 22.60
C LEU A 234 4.83 -20.32 21.94
N ASN A 235 3.54 -20.11 21.69
CA ASN A 235 3.06 -18.93 21.00
C ASN A 235 1.86 -18.32 21.70
N THR A 236 1.98 -17.06 22.13
CA THR A 236 0.87 -16.30 22.74
C THR A 236 0.15 -15.40 21.74
N GLY A 237 0.26 -15.65 20.43
CA GLY A 237 -0.48 -14.94 19.38
C GLY A 237 0.38 -14.25 18.32
N ASN A 238 1.69 -14.52 18.28
CA ASN A 238 2.56 -14.06 17.21
C ASN A 238 2.26 -14.81 15.90
N LYS A 239 1.90 -14.07 14.85
CA LYS A 239 1.47 -14.63 13.56
C LYS A 239 2.61 -15.27 12.77
N ALA A 240 3.84 -14.77 12.89
CA ALA A 240 4.99 -15.35 12.21
C ALA A 240 5.34 -16.73 12.77
N LEU A 241 5.46 -16.83 14.09
CA LEU A 241 5.70 -18.11 14.78
C LEU A 241 4.60 -19.13 14.45
N LYS A 242 3.32 -18.68 14.45
CA LYS A 242 2.18 -19.51 14.06
C LYS A 242 2.26 -20.02 12.61
N ALA A 243 2.81 -19.20 11.71
CA ALA A 243 2.98 -19.54 10.31
C ALA A 243 4.22 -20.42 10.04
N GLY A 244 4.95 -20.84 11.08
CA GLY A 244 6.09 -21.74 10.98
C GLY A 244 7.45 -21.04 10.96
N TYR A 245 7.52 -19.75 11.31
CA TYR A 245 8.81 -19.05 11.44
C TYR A 245 9.69 -19.75 12.47
N ARG A 246 10.93 -20.10 12.08
CA ARG A 246 11.93 -20.65 12.99
C ARG A 246 12.69 -19.51 13.65
N SER A 247 12.75 -19.51 14.98
CA SER A 247 13.41 -18.48 15.79
C SER A 247 14.63 -19.04 16.52
N TRP A 248 15.57 -18.18 16.87
CA TRP A 248 16.68 -18.52 17.76
C TRP A 248 16.18 -18.39 19.20
N VAL A 249 16.06 -19.53 19.89
CA VAL A 249 15.44 -19.61 21.20
C VAL A 249 16.49 -19.78 22.29
N VAL A 250 16.40 -18.94 23.32
CA VAL A 250 17.17 -19.07 24.56
C VAL A 250 16.26 -19.07 25.77
N ALA A 251 16.68 -19.72 26.85
CA ALA A 251 16.03 -19.72 28.15
C ALA A 251 16.95 -19.11 29.21
N LEU A 252 16.38 -18.26 30.06
CA LEU A 252 17.09 -17.50 31.07
C LEU A 252 16.57 -17.86 32.45
N ASN A 253 17.48 -18.22 33.36
CA ASN A 253 17.17 -18.65 34.72
C ASN A 253 17.98 -17.85 35.73
N TRP A 254 17.32 -17.26 36.72
CA TRP A 254 18.00 -16.60 37.84
C TRP A 254 18.07 -17.53 39.03
N LYS A 255 19.16 -17.47 39.81
CA LYS A 255 19.33 -18.31 41.02
C LYS A 255 18.50 -17.80 42.19
N HIS A 256 18.16 -16.51 42.17
CA HIS A 256 17.44 -15.82 43.23
C HIS A 256 16.29 -15.01 42.64
N LYS A 257 15.44 -14.50 43.53
CA LYS A 257 14.38 -13.58 43.15
C LYS A 257 15.00 -12.31 42.59
N GLU A 258 14.68 -11.97 41.35
CA GLU A 258 15.30 -10.86 40.62
C GLU A 258 14.24 -9.98 39.95
N GLU A 259 14.48 -8.67 39.91
CA GLU A 259 13.71 -7.75 39.07
C GLU A 259 14.40 -7.60 37.70
N VAL A 260 13.76 -8.13 36.67
CA VAL A 260 14.25 -8.04 35.30
C VAL A 260 13.54 -6.89 34.60
N LYS A 261 14.28 -5.85 34.23
CA LYS A 261 13.77 -4.65 33.56
C LYS A 261 13.75 -4.77 32.03
N GLY A 262 14.53 -5.69 31.47
CA GLY A 262 14.53 -5.95 30.04
C GLY A 262 15.49 -7.07 29.65
N VAL A 263 15.15 -7.73 28.55
CA VAL A 263 15.99 -8.73 27.87
C VAL A 263 15.93 -8.41 26.38
N ASN A 264 17.06 -8.17 25.75
CA ASN A 264 17.19 -7.81 24.33
C ASN A 264 18.44 -8.48 23.75
N ILE A 265 18.57 -8.49 22.42
CA ILE A 265 19.87 -8.74 21.78
C ILE A 265 20.64 -7.43 21.67
N GLU A 266 21.96 -7.51 21.53
CA GLU A 266 22.75 -6.33 21.16
C GLU A 266 22.31 -5.84 19.77
N PRO A 267 21.90 -4.56 19.61
CA PRO A 267 21.53 -4.02 18.31
C PRO A 267 22.70 -4.11 17.31
N TRP A 268 22.43 -4.57 16.10
CA TRP A 268 23.41 -4.54 15.00
C TRP A 268 23.30 -3.29 14.12
N LEU A 269 22.22 -2.52 14.29
CA LEU A 269 21.94 -1.30 13.54
C LEU A 269 22.15 -0.09 14.43
N GLU A 270 22.86 0.92 13.92
CA GLU A 270 23.21 2.10 14.68
C GLU A 270 22.80 3.40 13.96
N ILE A 271 22.33 4.37 14.73
CA ILE A 271 22.12 5.75 14.28
C ILE A 271 23.19 6.65 14.89
N ILE A 272 23.93 7.32 14.03
CA ILE A 272 24.92 8.33 14.38
C ILE A 272 24.30 9.71 14.17
N ASN A 273 24.06 10.42 15.27
CA ASN A 273 23.63 11.81 15.23
C ASN A 273 24.84 12.72 14.97
N THR A 274 24.88 13.39 13.82
CA THR A 274 25.92 14.38 13.55
C THR A 274 25.53 15.70 14.20
N SER A 275 26.28 16.12 15.23
CA SER A 275 26.15 17.46 15.81
C SER A 275 26.74 18.51 14.86
N GLY A 276 25.88 19.32 14.23
CA GLY A 276 26.28 20.43 13.37
C GLY A 276 25.11 21.02 12.57
N ASN A 277 25.35 22.11 11.83
CA ASN A 277 24.36 22.85 11.03
C ASN A 277 23.70 22.06 9.87
N GLN A 278 23.92 20.74 9.78
CA GLN A 278 23.13 19.82 8.98
C GLN A 278 22.36 18.88 9.93
N SER A 279 21.06 19.12 10.05
CA SER A 279 20.16 18.57 11.06
C SER A 279 19.59 17.18 10.75
N THR A 280 20.25 16.35 9.93
CA THR A 280 19.76 15.01 9.57
C THR A 280 20.65 13.92 10.15
N ALA A 281 20.08 13.00 10.93
CA ALA A 281 20.78 11.83 11.46
C ALA A 281 21.33 10.94 10.33
N THR A 282 22.35 10.14 10.64
CA THR A 282 22.89 9.14 9.71
C THR A 282 22.78 7.75 10.30
N MET A 283 22.64 6.74 9.45
CA MET A 283 22.54 5.34 9.86
C MET A 283 23.61 4.54 9.14
N MET A 284 24.28 3.67 9.91
CA MET A 284 25.33 2.78 9.42
C MET A 284 24.77 1.37 9.26
N PHE A 285 25.00 0.79 8.09
CA PHE A 285 24.65 -0.59 7.77
C PHE A 285 25.93 -1.37 7.50
N PRO A 286 26.21 -2.45 8.25
CA PRO A 286 27.28 -3.38 7.92
C PRO A 286 27.05 -4.00 6.52
N GLY A 287 28.11 -4.23 5.76
CA GLY A 287 28.06 -4.95 4.48
C GLY A 287 28.39 -6.43 4.63
N TRP A 288 27.80 -7.28 3.78
CA TRP A 288 28.06 -8.71 3.72
C TRP A 288 28.81 -9.08 2.42
N ASP A 289 29.88 -9.85 2.56
CA ASP A 289 30.62 -10.46 1.45
C ASP A 289 30.84 -11.95 1.75
N PRO A 290 30.31 -12.88 0.94
CA PRO A 290 30.52 -14.31 1.14
C PRO A 290 31.99 -14.74 1.18
N ASN A 291 32.91 -13.97 0.60
CA ASN A 291 34.34 -14.28 0.67
C ASN A 291 34.95 -14.05 2.07
N ASN A 292 34.22 -13.36 2.95
CA ASN A 292 34.62 -13.20 4.36
C ASN A 292 34.20 -14.39 5.23
N ASP A 293 33.37 -15.30 4.70
CA ASP A 293 32.91 -16.53 5.34
C ASP A 293 33.44 -17.73 4.52
N PRO A 294 34.75 -18.03 4.60
CA PRO A 294 35.39 -19.05 3.76
C PRO A 294 34.91 -20.48 4.06
N ASN A 295 34.39 -20.73 5.26
CA ASN A 295 33.87 -22.04 5.65
C ASN A 295 32.39 -22.23 5.22
N GLY A 296 31.69 -21.14 4.89
CA GLY A 296 30.34 -21.12 4.31
C GLY A 296 29.24 -21.46 5.31
N ASP A 297 29.45 -21.22 6.60
CA ASP A 297 28.51 -21.57 7.66
C ASP A 297 27.56 -20.43 8.07
N GLY A 298 27.65 -19.28 7.38
CA GLY A 298 26.74 -18.14 7.48
C GLY A 298 27.07 -17.16 8.61
N TYR A 299 28.24 -17.28 9.25
CA TYR A 299 28.71 -16.35 10.27
C TYR A 299 30.23 -16.19 10.19
N VAL A 300 30.67 -14.93 10.12
CA VAL A 300 32.08 -14.55 10.12
C VAL A 300 32.57 -14.48 11.57
N ASP A 301 33.23 -15.54 12.03
CA ASP A 301 33.78 -15.60 13.39
C ASP A 301 34.95 -14.63 13.60
N ASP A 302 35.51 -14.57 14.81
CA ASP A 302 36.59 -13.62 15.13
C ASP A 302 37.86 -13.83 14.29
N ASP A 303 38.21 -15.07 13.93
CA ASP A 303 39.38 -15.36 13.11
C ASP A 303 39.13 -14.99 11.65
N GLU A 304 37.97 -15.36 11.11
CA GLU A 304 37.52 -14.97 9.78
C GLU A 304 37.39 -13.45 9.67
N PHE A 305 36.90 -12.79 10.71
CA PHE A 305 36.78 -11.34 10.75
C PHE A 305 38.15 -10.67 10.71
N LEU A 306 39.14 -11.14 11.47
CA LEU A 306 40.48 -10.57 11.39
C LEU A 306 41.13 -10.76 10.01
N GLN A 307 40.72 -11.79 9.27
CA GLN A 307 41.31 -12.19 7.99
C GLN A 307 40.42 -11.89 6.76
N ARG A 308 39.39 -11.04 6.91
CA ARG A 308 38.42 -10.73 5.85
C ARG A 308 39.09 -10.35 4.53
N ALA A 309 38.71 -11.04 3.46
CA ALA A 309 39.10 -10.72 2.10
C ALA A 309 38.58 -9.33 1.67
N ASN A 310 37.35 -9.00 2.06
CA ASN A 310 36.75 -7.68 1.88
C ASN A 310 36.66 -6.96 3.23
N GLN A 311 37.63 -6.10 3.51
CA GLN A 311 37.66 -5.30 4.75
C GLN A 311 36.58 -4.22 4.82
N SER A 312 35.96 -3.87 3.68
CA SER A 312 34.87 -2.90 3.63
C SER A 312 33.50 -3.50 3.93
N ALA A 313 33.43 -4.80 4.22
CA ALA A 313 32.23 -5.50 4.66
C ALA A 313 32.44 -5.99 6.11
N SER A 314 31.69 -5.44 7.05
CA SER A 314 31.83 -5.72 8.49
C SER A 314 30.68 -6.51 9.11
N ALA A 315 29.67 -6.92 8.32
CA ALA A 315 28.61 -7.78 8.82
C ALA A 315 29.19 -9.13 9.26
N ARG A 316 28.81 -9.55 10.47
CA ARG A 316 29.12 -10.87 11.05
C ARG A 316 28.11 -11.91 10.60
N PHE A 317 26.86 -11.50 10.42
CA PHE A 317 25.81 -12.33 9.86
C PHE A 317 25.19 -11.62 8.65
N LYS A 318 24.82 -12.39 7.63
CA LYS A 318 24.19 -11.87 6.39
C LYS A 318 22.99 -10.95 6.66
N HIS A 319 22.13 -11.28 7.64
CA HIS A 319 20.95 -10.47 7.97
C HIS A 319 21.26 -9.02 8.40
N GLN A 320 22.46 -8.75 8.92
CA GLN A 320 22.89 -7.41 9.35
C GLN A 320 23.13 -6.49 8.14
N ALA A 321 23.31 -7.06 6.95
CA ALA A 321 23.50 -6.30 5.73
C ALA A 321 22.20 -6.03 4.97
N ARG A 322 21.03 -6.44 5.49
CA ARG A 322 19.75 -6.26 4.79
C ARG A 322 19.47 -4.79 4.49
N VAL A 323 19.03 -4.52 3.27
CA VAL A 323 18.75 -3.17 2.78
C VAL A 323 17.45 -2.64 3.37
N ILE A 324 17.54 -1.55 4.14
CA ILE A 324 16.39 -0.81 4.69
C ILE A 324 16.34 0.59 4.05
N PRO A 325 15.19 1.03 3.48
CA PRO A 325 15.03 2.40 3.02
C PRO A 325 14.96 3.38 4.20
N THR A 326 15.65 4.52 4.10
CA THR A 326 15.71 5.55 5.16
C THR A 326 14.99 6.85 4.79
N GLY A 327 14.40 6.92 3.60
CA GLY A 327 13.58 8.06 3.17
C GLY A 327 12.28 8.19 3.98
N LYS A 328 11.31 8.96 3.44
CA LYS A 328 10.01 9.14 4.11
C LYS A 328 9.22 7.82 4.13
N MET A 329 9.04 7.26 5.32
CA MET A 329 8.31 6.01 5.58
C MET A 329 7.01 6.28 6.37
N TRP A 330 6.10 5.31 6.38
CA TRP A 330 4.92 5.39 7.24
C TRP A 330 5.34 5.31 8.71
N ALA A 331 4.68 6.07 9.57
CA ALA A 331 4.94 6.05 11.00
C ALA A 331 4.79 4.62 11.55
N GLY A 332 5.80 4.13 12.26
CA GLY A 332 5.79 2.79 12.85
C GLY A 332 6.15 1.64 11.90
N SER A 333 6.55 1.94 10.66
CA SER A 333 6.95 0.90 9.69
C SER A 333 8.47 0.75 9.56
N CYS A 334 8.94 -0.47 9.30
CA CYS A 334 10.35 -0.75 8.96
C CYS A 334 10.38 -1.89 7.95
N TRP A 335 11.08 -1.67 6.83
CA TRP A 335 11.02 -2.52 5.64
C TRP A 335 12.40 -3.03 5.28
N TYR A 336 12.54 -4.33 5.08
CA TYR A 336 13.63 -4.86 4.27
C TYR A 336 13.21 -4.91 2.81
N ARG A 337 14.15 -4.63 1.90
CA ARG A 337 13.92 -4.77 0.46
C ARG A 337 13.95 -6.24 0.05
N THR A 338 12.90 -6.66 -0.63
CA THR A 338 12.78 -7.99 -1.23
C THR A 338 13.81 -8.16 -2.35
N ASN A 339 14.45 -9.32 -2.41
CA ASN A 339 15.30 -9.68 -3.55
C ASN A 339 14.46 -10.33 -4.67
N PHE A 340 14.45 -9.69 -5.84
CA PHE A 340 13.77 -10.21 -7.03
C PHE A 340 14.73 -10.90 -8.03
N ASN A 341 15.99 -11.12 -7.68
CA ASN A 341 16.96 -11.82 -8.55
C ASN A 341 17.08 -13.33 -8.25
N ASP A 342 16.44 -13.84 -7.20
CA ASP A 342 16.43 -15.29 -6.89
C ASP A 342 15.13 -15.93 -7.37
N ASP A 343 15.19 -16.66 -8.49
CA ASP A 343 14.02 -17.29 -9.12
C ASP A 343 13.34 -18.31 -8.21
N ALA A 344 14.12 -19.05 -7.42
CA ALA A 344 13.63 -20.14 -6.60
C ALA A 344 12.84 -19.61 -5.38
N PHE A 345 13.35 -18.55 -4.75
CA PHE A 345 12.66 -17.82 -3.70
C PHE A 345 11.47 -17.03 -4.26
N ASN A 346 11.61 -16.37 -5.41
CA ASN A 346 10.51 -15.67 -6.08
C ASN A 346 9.34 -16.62 -6.40
N GLN A 347 9.61 -17.86 -6.81
CA GLN A 347 8.56 -18.86 -7.00
C GLN A 347 7.89 -19.23 -5.66
N ASN A 348 8.64 -19.31 -4.57
CA ASN A 348 8.07 -19.47 -3.22
C ASN A 348 7.18 -18.28 -2.84
N HIS A 349 7.64 -17.06 -3.10
CA HIS A 349 6.92 -15.81 -2.82
C HIS A 349 5.65 -15.65 -3.65
N ALA A 350 5.66 -16.02 -4.93
CA ALA A 350 4.45 -16.07 -5.75
C ALA A 350 3.44 -17.12 -5.25
N ASN A 351 3.93 -18.26 -4.71
CA ASN A 351 3.07 -19.29 -4.13
C ASN A 351 2.39 -18.83 -2.83
N TRP A 352 3.03 -17.95 -2.04
CA TRP A 352 2.37 -17.30 -0.91
C TRP A 352 1.11 -16.55 -1.38
N TYR A 353 1.23 -15.71 -2.41
CA TYR A 353 0.07 -14.97 -2.92
C TYR A 353 -1.03 -15.90 -3.46
N LYS A 354 -0.66 -16.99 -4.14
CA LYS A 354 -1.63 -18.02 -4.54
C LYS A 354 -2.37 -18.63 -3.35
N TYR A 355 -1.65 -18.98 -2.29
CA TYR A 355 -2.23 -19.53 -1.06
C TYR A 355 -3.14 -18.51 -0.38
N ASP A 356 -2.63 -17.30 -0.16
CA ASP A 356 -3.29 -16.25 0.60
C ASP A 356 -4.54 -15.71 -0.11
N TRP A 357 -4.46 -15.48 -1.42
CA TRP A 357 -5.61 -14.99 -2.20
C TRP A 357 -6.71 -16.04 -2.27
N LYS A 358 -6.35 -17.31 -2.46
CA LYS A 358 -7.32 -18.41 -2.50
C LYS A 358 -8.08 -18.54 -1.18
N ARG A 359 -7.39 -18.46 -0.03
CA ARG A 359 -8.05 -18.58 1.28
C ARG A 359 -8.95 -17.37 1.61
N GLN A 360 -8.62 -16.19 1.09
CA GLN A 360 -9.41 -14.97 1.30
C GLN A 360 -10.52 -14.76 0.25
N GLY A 361 -10.54 -15.54 -0.83
CA GLY A 361 -11.50 -15.39 -1.94
C GLY A 361 -11.21 -14.17 -2.83
N LEU A 362 -9.94 -13.77 -2.94
CA LEU A 362 -9.52 -12.59 -3.70
C LEU A 362 -9.37 -12.89 -5.19
N THR A 363 -9.71 -11.92 -6.02
CA THR A 363 -9.60 -11.95 -7.49
C THR A 363 -8.21 -11.48 -7.96
N GLY A 364 -7.55 -10.66 -7.15
CA GLY A 364 -6.21 -10.17 -7.42
C GLY A 364 -5.64 -9.43 -6.22
N ALA A 365 -4.78 -8.44 -6.48
CA ALA A 365 -4.16 -7.68 -5.42
C ALA A 365 -3.89 -6.24 -5.79
N TYR A 366 -3.83 -5.41 -4.77
CA TYR A 366 -3.53 -3.99 -4.80
C TYR A 366 -2.22 -3.75 -4.06
N ASN A 367 -1.20 -3.30 -4.80
CA ASN A 367 0.10 -2.97 -4.26
C ASN A 367 0.25 -1.47 -4.07
N ASP A 368 0.58 -1.06 -2.85
CA ASP A 368 0.76 0.36 -2.49
C ASP A 368 2.25 0.76 -2.55
N ASP A 369 2.53 2.07 -2.45
CA ASP A 369 3.88 2.66 -2.40
C ASP A 369 4.82 2.27 -3.56
N MET A 370 4.27 2.03 -4.75
CA MET A 370 5.02 1.55 -5.91
C MET A 370 6.19 2.44 -6.35
N ALA A 371 6.14 3.74 -6.02
CA ALA A 371 7.20 4.70 -6.31
C ALA A 371 8.35 4.71 -5.27
N LYS A 372 8.24 3.95 -4.17
CA LYS A 372 9.33 3.77 -3.20
C LYS A 372 10.33 2.74 -3.74
N LEU A 373 11.07 3.10 -4.78
CA LEU A 373 12.10 2.27 -5.42
C LEU A 373 13.50 2.51 -4.80
N PHE A 374 14.56 2.19 -5.55
CA PHE A 374 15.96 2.34 -5.16
C PHE A 374 16.59 3.71 -5.48
N SER A 375 15.79 4.75 -5.75
CA SER A 375 16.30 6.10 -6.04
C SER A 375 16.55 6.93 -4.77
N ALA A 376 17.09 8.14 -4.97
CA ALA A 376 17.51 9.05 -3.89
C ALA A 376 16.38 9.48 -2.95
N ASN A 377 15.11 9.29 -3.34
CA ASN A 377 13.96 9.57 -2.47
C ASN A 377 13.86 8.59 -1.29
N GLN A 378 14.44 7.39 -1.40
CA GLN A 378 14.45 6.35 -0.37
C GLN A 378 15.85 6.08 0.17
N PHE A 379 16.89 6.37 -0.61
CA PHE A 379 18.27 6.03 -0.30
C PHE A 379 19.20 7.21 -0.63
N LYS A 380 19.42 8.10 0.34
CA LYS A 380 20.44 9.15 0.20
C LYS A 380 21.75 8.64 0.80
N VAL A 381 22.54 7.99 -0.05
CA VAL A 381 23.82 7.34 0.28
C VAL A 381 24.93 8.37 0.46
N LEU A 382 25.68 8.25 1.55
CA LEU A 382 26.90 9.03 1.84
C LEU A 382 28.16 8.21 1.53
N ILE A 383 28.16 6.93 1.92
CA ILE A 383 29.27 5.98 1.73
C ILE A 383 28.69 4.62 1.34
N GLY A 384 29.37 3.86 0.47
CA GLY A 384 28.98 2.50 0.11
C GLY A 384 27.79 2.44 -0.85
N GLY A 385 26.78 1.63 -0.51
CA GLY A 385 25.51 1.51 -1.23
C GLY A 385 25.48 0.46 -2.34
N GLN A 386 26.57 -0.28 -2.59
CA GLN A 386 26.57 -1.41 -3.52
C GLN A 386 25.66 -2.52 -3.02
N ILE A 387 24.84 -3.09 -3.91
CA ILE A 387 23.96 -4.22 -3.59
C ILE A 387 24.64 -5.54 -3.97
N LEU A 388 24.56 -6.55 -3.11
CA LEU A 388 25.22 -7.83 -3.31
C LEU A 388 24.56 -8.63 -4.45
N GLU A 389 23.23 -8.65 -4.49
CA GLU A 389 22.44 -9.47 -5.41
C GLU A 389 22.25 -8.82 -6.80
N ALA A 390 22.72 -7.58 -6.99
CA ALA A 390 22.48 -6.82 -8.21
C ALA A 390 23.61 -5.84 -8.53
N PRO A 391 23.92 -5.60 -9.83
CA PRO A 391 24.97 -4.67 -10.25
C PRO A 391 24.50 -3.21 -10.18
N ILE A 392 24.04 -2.78 -9.00
CA ILE A 392 23.42 -1.47 -8.75
C ILE A 392 24.00 -0.83 -7.48
N VAL A 393 23.85 0.49 -7.41
CA VAL A 393 24.17 1.30 -6.24
C VAL A 393 22.90 2.01 -5.81
N ALA A 394 22.48 1.80 -4.56
CA ALA A 394 21.29 2.43 -3.99
C ALA A 394 21.36 3.97 -4.12
N GLY A 395 20.20 4.61 -4.24
CA GLY A 395 20.09 6.07 -4.36
C GLY A 395 20.21 6.61 -5.78
N THR A 396 20.30 5.74 -6.79
CA THR A 396 20.44 6.15 -8.19
C THR A 396 19.20 5.81 -9.02
N SER A 397 18.87 6.62 -10.04
CA SER A 397 17.78 6.28 -10.98
C SER A 397 18.05 4.98 -11.74
N LYS A 398 19.31 4.64 -12.01
CA LYS A 398 19.68 3.35 -12.59
C LYS A 398 19.28 2.19 -11.68
N ALA A 399 19.52 2.29 -10.37
CA ALA A 399 19.11 1.28 -9.41
C ALA A 399 17.58 1.18 -9.30
N ALA A 400 16.87 2.31 -9.30
CA ALA A 400 15.41 2.32 -9.33
C ALA A 400 14.85 1.62 -10.56
N GLY A 401 15.35 1.95 -11.76
CA GLY A 401 14.93 1.32 -13.01
C GLY A 401 15.22 -0.19 -13.06
N TYR A 402 16.41 -0.62 -12.62
CA TYR A 402 16.77 -2.04 -12.53
C TYR A 402 15.82 -2.80 -11.59
N TYR A 403 15.62 -2.27 -10.37
CA TYR A 403 14.78 -2.91 -9.37
C TYR A 403 13.32 -2.97 -9.82
N ALA A 404 12.80 -1.91 -10.44
CA ALA A 404 11.47 -1.86 -11.00
C ALA A 404 11.27 -2.87 -12.15
N ALA A 405 12.28 -3.06 -13.01
CA ALA A 405 12.21 -4.09 -14.05
C ALA A 405 12.13 -5.50 -13.45
N LYS A 406 12.95 -5.80 -12.43
CA LYS A 406 12.88 -7.10 -11.72
C LYS A 406 11.58 -7.29 -10.94
N MET A 407 11.03 -6.22 -10.38
CA MET A 407 9.71 -6.25 -9.78
C MET A 407 8.62 -6.56 -10.82
N SER A 408 8.76 -6.07 -12.06
CA SER A 408 7.85 -6.41 -13.16
C SER A 408 7.89 -7.91 -13.49
N ASP A 409 9.10 -8.48 -13.60
CA ASP A 409 9.26 -9.94 -13.80
C ASP A 409 8.58 -10.74 -12.68
N PHE A 410 8.73 -10.30 -11.43
CA PHE A 410 8.06 -10.91 -10.29
C PHE A 410 6.54 -10.79 -10.37
N PHE A 411 5.99 -9.64 -10.76
CA PHE A 411 4.55 -9.50 -10.96
C PHE A 411 4.02 -10.41 -12.07
N ALA A 412 4.75 -10.55 -13.18
CA ALA A 412 4.39 -11.48 -14.23
C ALA A 412 4.33 -12.92 -13.70
N LEU A 413 5.29 -13.29 -12.83
CA LEU A 413 5.29 -14.58 -12.14
C LEU A 413 4.09 -14.73 -11.20
N VAL A 414 3.72 -13.70 -10.43
CA VAL A 414 2.53 -13.71 -9.56
C VAL A 414 1.26 -13.90 -10.40
N LYS A 415 1.09 -13.15 -11.50
CA LYS A 415 -0.06 -13.29 -12.41
C LYS A 415 -0.15 -14.70 -12.99
N LYS A 416 0.98 -15.24 -13.47
CA LYS A 416 1.05 -16.63 -13.96
C LYS A 416 0.70 -17.66 -12.88
N THR A 417 1.19 -17.48 -11.66
CA THR A 417 1.03 -18.44 -10.55
C THR A 417 -0.40 -18.44 -9.99
N THR A 418 -1.03 -17.26 -9.96
CA THR A 418 -2.38 -17.04 -9.41
C THR A 418 -3.49 -17.14 -10.45
N GLY A 419 -3.19 -16.90 -11.72
CA GLY A 419 -4.16 -16.77 -12.81
C GLY A 419 -4.90 -15.42 -12.80
N SER A 420 -4.40 -14.42 -12.05
CA SER A 420 -5.09 -13.14 -11.91
C SER A 420 -4.82 -12.19 -13.08
N HIS A 421 -5.86 -11.42 -13.42
CA HIS A 421 -5.85 -10.29 -14.35
C HIS A 421 -6.23 -8.96 -13.65
N TRP A 422 -6.08 -8.94 -12.32
CA TRP A 422 -6.47 -7.83 -11.45
C TRP A 422 -5.32 -7.46 -10.52
N LEU A 423 -4.16 -7.21 -11.10
CA LEU A 423 -3.03 -6.64 -10.38
C LEU A 423 -3.11 -5.11 -10.42
N ALA A 424 -3.28 -4.49 -9.26
CA ALA A 424 -3.43 -3.06 -9.10
C ALA A 424 -2.20 -2.42 -8.44
N ALA A 425 -1.96 -1.16 -8.78
CA ALA A 425 -0.90 -0.32 -8.21
C ALA A 425 -1.44 1.03 -7.74
N ASN A 426 -1.06 1.47 -6.53
CA ASN A 426 -1.23 2.87 -6.13
C ASN A 426 -0.14 3.71 -6.78
N ILE A 427 -0.56 4.68 -7.59
CA ILE A 427 0.34 5.67 -8.18
C ILE A 427 -0.08 7.10 -7.83
N SER A 428 -1.09 7.28 -6.99
CA SER A 428 -1.66 8.59 -6.65
C SER A 428 -1.86 9.44 -7.92
N GLU A 429 -1.25 10.62 -7.98
CA GLU A 429 -1.36 11.56 -9.09
C GLU A 429 -0.22 11.45 -10.11
N LEU A 430 0.64 10.43 -10.03
CA LEU A 430 1.81 10.31 -10.90
C LEU A 430 1.42 10.12 -12.37
N ASN A 431 2.04 10.92 -13.25
CA ASN A 431 2.03 10.67 -14.68
C ASN A 431 3.19 9.71 -15.03
N LEU A 432 2.86 8.46 -15.36
CA LEU A 432 3.82 7.37 -15.55
C LEU A 432 4.76 7.54 -16.76
N TRP A 433 4.45 8.46 -17.68
CA TRP A 433 5.32 8.79 -18.81
C TRP A 433 6.27 9.95 -18.49
N GLU A 434 5.95 10.73 -17.46
CA GLU A 434 6.72 11.91 -17.05
C GLU A 434 7.43 11.72 -15.70
N TYR A 435 7.38 10.49 -15.15
CA TYR A 435 8.07 10.06 -13.94
C TYR A 435 9.29 9.19 -14.32
N PRO A 436 10.52 9.70 -14.20
CA PRO A 436 11.72 9.04 -14.74
C PRO A 436 12.02 7.64 -14.20
N ASP A 437 11.66 7.37 -12.94
CA ASP A 437 11.97 6.10 -12.28
C ASP A 437 10.93 4.99 -12.59
N TRP A 438 9.91 5.25 -13.41
CA TRP A 438 8.90 4.25 -13.80
C TRP A 438 9.19 3.65 -15.19
N PRO A 439 9.71 2.42 -15.28
CA PRO A 439 10.01 1.81 -16.57
C PRO A 439 8.74 1.30 -17.28
N GLU A 440 8.79 1.22 -18.61
CA GLU A 440 7.70 0.70 -19.44
C GLU A 440 7.31 -0.73 -19.05
N GLN A 441 8.29 -1.57 -18.71
CA GLN A 441 8.07 -2.96 -18.28
C GLN A 441 7.19 -3.02 -17.03
N LEU A 442 7.39 -2.11 -16.06
CA LEU A 442 6.58 -2.09 -14.85
C LEU A 442 5.16 -1.56 -15.13
N ARG A 443 5.02 -0.62 -16.06
CA ARG A 443 3.69 -0.21 -16.54
C ARG A 443 2.96 -1.36 -17.22
N GLY A 444 3.63 -2.13 -18.08
CA GLY A 444 3.00 -3.17 -18.88
C GLY A 444 2.52 -4.42 -18.14
N VAL A 445 2.84 -4.59 -16.85
CA VAL A 445 2.41 -5.77 -16.06
C VAL A 445 1.19 -5.49 -15.17
N VAL A 446 0.91 -4.23 -14.85
CA VAL A 446 -0.18 -3.80 -13.99
C VAL A 446 -1.47 -3.66 -14.80
N ASP A 447 -2.60 -4.12 -14.25
CA ASP A 447 -3.89 -4.11 -14.92
C ASP A 447 -4.78 -2.92 -14.49
N VAL A 448 -4.58 -2.42 -13.26
CA VAL A 448 -5.44 -1.41 -12.63
C VAL A 448 -4.63 -0.36 -11.87
N TRP A 449 -4.98 0.91 -12.07
CA TRP A 449 -4.26 2.04 -11.49
C TRP A 449 -5.12 2.77 -10.47
N LEU A 450 -4.74 2.73 -9.19
CA LEU A 450 -5.38 3.54 -8.17
C LEU A 450 -4.79 4.95 -8.19
N ARG A 451 -5.66 5.94 -8.42
CA ARG A 451 -5.32 7.36 -8.53
C ARG A 451 -5.83 8.13 -7.32
N GLU A 452 -5.12 8.00 -6.21
CA GLU A 452 -5.38 8.73 -4.97
C GLU A 452 -5.24 10.24 -5.16
N HIS A 453 -6.14 11.03 -4.55
CA HIS A 453 -6.18 12.49 -4.63
C HIS A 453 -6.35 13.09 -6.03
N TYR A 454 -6.69 12.27 -7.03
CA TYR A 454 -6.59 12.69 -8.42
C TYR A 454 -7.43 13.93 -8.72
N LEU A 455 -8.67 14.01 -8.28
CA LEU A 455 -9.55 15.15 -8.59
C LEU A 455 -10.00 15.85 -7.31
N SER A 456 -9.95 17.19 -7.31
CA SER A 456 -10.50 18.01 -6.23
C SER A 456 -11.34 19.15 -6.80
N PRO A 457 -12.34 19.68 -6.05
CA PRO A 457 -13.17 20.80 -6.50
C PRO A 457 -12.36 21.99 -7.02
N ALA A 458 -11.27 22.33 -6.34
CA ALA A 458 -10.38 23.44 -6.72
C ALA A 458 -9.15 23.00 -7.55
N ILE A 459 -9.24 21.92 -8.35
CA ILE A 459 -8.11 21.39 -9.13
C ILE A 459 -7.48 22.40 -10.10
N GLY A 460 -8.27 23.33 -10.64
CA GLY A 460 -7.80 24.33 -11.61
C GLY A 460 -7.53 23.76 -13.01
N LEU A 461 -7.64 24.62 -14.03
CA LEU A 461 -7.62 24.22 -15.44
C LEU A 461 -6.25 23.75 -15.93
N GLU A 462 -5.15 24.32 -15.42
CA GLU A 462 -3.79 23.94 -15.84
C GLU A 462 -3.46 22.51 -15.42
N ARG A 463 -3.79 22.16 -14.16
CA ARG A 463 -3.58 20.81 -13.63
C ARG A 463 -4.52 19.80 -14.27
N LEU A 464 -5.80 20.14 -14.40
CA LEU A 464 -6.79 19.27 -15.06
C LEU A 464 -6.39 18.90 -16.50
N GLN A 465 -5.82 19.84 -17.27
CA GLN A 465 -5.31 19.59 -18.62
C GLN A 465 -3.97 18.83 -18.66
N SER A 466 -3.30 18.63 -17.53
CA SER A 466 -2.06 17.82 -17.46
C SER A 466 -2.32 16.33 -17.22
N TYR A 467 -3.56 15.96 -16.91
CA TYR A 467 -3.99 14.61 -16.51
C TYR A 467 -4.40 13.70 -17.68
N TRP A 468 -3.69 13.82 -18.81
CA TRP A 468 -3.95 13.05 -20.02
C TRP A 468 -3.63 11.55 -19.87
N GLU A 469 -2.82 11.18 -18.87
CA GLU A 469 -2.31 9.82 -18.70
C GLU A 469 -3.40 8.79 -18.40
N SER A 470 -4.52 9.15 -17.77
CA SER A 470 -5.63 8.19 -17.56
C SER A 470 -6.23 7.71 -18.88
N TYR A 471 -6.24 8.57 -19.90
CA TYR A 471 -6.64 8.21 -21.26
C TYR A 471 -5.58 7.38 -21.99
N ALA A 472 -4.30 7.59 -21.66
CA ALA A 472 -3.21 6.77 -22.17
C ALA A 472 -3.25 5.34 -21.59
N LEU A 473 -3.48 5.21 -20.28
CA LEU A 473 -3.65 3.91 -19.62
C LEU A 473 -4.85 3.16 -20.19
N ALA A 474 -5.97 3.86 -20.38
CA ALA A 474 -7.14 3.27 -21.02
C ALA A 474 -6.86 2.81 -22.47
N ALA A 475 -6.04 3.54 -23.24
CA ALA A 475 -5.63 3.13 -24.59
C ALA A 475 -4.75 1.87 -24.62
N LEU A 476 -4.06 1.56 -23.52
CA LEU A 476 -3.34 0.30 -23.32
C LEU A 476 -4.26 -0.87 -22.94
N GLY A 477 -5.52 -0.58 -22.60
CA GLY A 477 -6.48 -1.57 -22.10
C GLY A 477 -6.57 -1.65 -20.57
N ASP A 478 -5.80 -0.83 -19.87
CA ASP A 478 -5.75 -0.79 -18.41
C ASP A 478 -7.00 -0.13 -17.82
N LYS A 479 -7.20 -0.37 -16.53
CA LYS A 479 -8.27 0.24 -15.73
C LYS A 479 -7.71 1.30 -14.78
N SER A 480 -8.53 2.23 -14.35
CA SER A 480 -8.17 3.24 -13.35
C SER A 480 -9.28 3.44 -12.33
N LEU A 481 -8.95 3.33 -11.05
CA LEU A 481 -9.80 3.90 -10.00
C LEU A 481 -9.42 5.36 -9.82
N ILE A 482 -10.37 6.25 -10.09
CA ILE A 482 -10.18 7.68 -9.98
C ILE A 482 -10.82 8.16 -8.68
N MET A 483 -9.98 8.62 -7.75
CA MET A 483 -10.45 9.16 -6.49
C MET A 483 -10.70 10.65 -6.62
N THR A 484 -11.88 11.06 -6.20
CA THR A 484 -12.24 12.46 -6.02
C THR A 484 -12.16 12.81 -4.54
N THR A 485 -11.69 14.00 -4.21
CA THR A 485 -11.56 14.46 -2.83
C THR A 485 -12.26 15.78 -2.57
N THR A 486 -12.77 15.95 -1.35
CA THR A 486 -13.31 17.22 -0.87
C THR A 486 -12.21 18.19 -0.39
N HIS A 487 -10.94 17.77 -0.40
CA HIS A 487 -9.82 18.65 -0.04
C HIS A 487 -9.74 19.89 -0.95
N GLY A 488 -9.50 21.06 -0.37
CA GLY A 488 -9.55 22.35 -1.06
C GLY A 488 -10.97 22.81 -1.43
N GLY A 489 -11.98 22.05 -1.03
CA GLY A 489 -13.41 22.28 -1.25
C GLY A 489 -14.03 23.34 -0.34
N LYS A 490 -15.35 23.49 -0.43
CA LYS A 490 -16.16 24.29 0.50
C LYS A 490 -16.27 23.62 1.86
N SER A 491 -16.33 22.30 1.93
CA SER A 491 -16.45 21.56 3.18
C SER A 491 -15.23 21.69 4.08
N GLN A 492 -14.06 22.02 3.53
CA GLN A 492 -12.90 22.37 4.34
C GLN A 492 -13.04 23.75 5.02
N GLN A 493 -13.81 24.66 4.42
CA GLN A 493 -14.07 26.00 4.95
C GLN A 493 -15.26 26.01 5.91
N ASP A 494 -16.28 25.20 5.63
CA ASP A 494 -17.48 25.06 6.42
C ASP A 494 -17.79 23.56 6.69
N PRO A 495 -17.04 22.92 7.61
CA PRO A 495 -17.08 21.47 7.80
C PRO A 495 -18.36 20.95 8.46
N LEU A 496 -19.21 21.83 9.01
CA LEU A 496 -20.51 21.44 9.59
C LEU A 496 -21.68 21.68 8.63
N SER A 497 -21.43 22.23 7.44
CA SER A 497 -22.46 22.50 6.46
C SER A 497 -22.68 21.31 5.54
N LYS A 498 -23.84 20.67 5.68
CA LYS A 498 -24.29 19.60 4.77
C LYS A 498 -24.16 20.03 3.30
N THR A 499 -24.62 21.23 2.96
CA THR A 499 -24.56 21.77 1.60
C THR A 499 -23.13 21.92 1.07
N ALA A 500 -22.17 22.25 1.93
CA ALA A 500 -20.77 22.36 1.52
C ALA A 500 -20.20 20.99 1.12
N TRP A 501 -20.45 19.95 1.92
CA TRP A 501 -20.06 18.58 1.61
C TRP A 501 -20.74 18.03 0.35
N GLU A 502 -22.06 18.21 0.24
CA GLU A 502 -22.82 17.77 -0.92
C GLU A 502 -22.34 18.47 -2.20
N SER A 503 -22.05 19.78 -2.14
CA SER A 503 -21.48 20.55 -3.26
C SER A 503 -20.12 20.02 -3.72
N ASP A 504 -19.24 19.63 -2.79
CA ASP A 504 -17.92 19.14 -3.11
C ASP A 504 -17.96 17.71 -3.68
N ILE A 505 -18.79 16.83 -3.11
CA ILE A 505 -19.02 15.47 -3.64
C ILE A 505 -19.65 15.53 -5.03
N TYR A 506 -20.65 16.41 -5.23
CA TYR A 506 -21.27 16.64 -6.53
C TYR A 506 -20.22 17.08 -7.56
N THR A 507 -19.41 18.08 -7.20
CA THR A 507 -18.35 18.60 -8.09
C THR A 507 -17.30 17.53 -8.38
N GLY A 508 -16.94 16.73 -7.38
CA GLY A 508 -16.08 15.56 -7.53
C GLY A 508 -16.63 14.60 -8.59
N LEU A 509 -17.90 14.19 -8.49
CA LEU A 509 -18.53 13.30 -9.47
C LEU A 509 -18.58 13.91 -10.88
N ALA A 510 -18.89 15.20 -11.01
CA ALA A 510 -18.87 15.89 -12.30
C ALA A 510 -17.46 15.91 -12.93
N LEU A 511 -16.43 16.19 -12.13
CA LEU A 511 -15.03 16.10 -12.54
C LEU A 511 -14.66 14.67 -12.94
N TYR A 512 -15.09 13.66 -12.18
CA TYR A 512 -14.89 12.26 -12.53
C TYR A 512 -15.51 11.91 -13.88
N TYR A 513 -16.72 12.39 -14.18
CA TYR A 513 -17.35 12.17 -15.48
C TYR A 513 -16.59 12.84 -16.64
N LEU A 514 -15.77 13.87 -16.38
CA LEU A 514 -14.83 14.32 -17.40
C LEU A 514 -13.84 13.21 -17.73
N PHE A 515 -13.38 12.38 -16.80
CA PHE A 515 -12.41 11.29 -17.03
C PHE A 515 -13.02 9.91 -17.27
N ASN A 516 -14.32 9.73 -17.07
CA ASN A 516 -14.96 8.42 -17.17
C ASN A 516 -14.78 7.77 -18.56
N ILE A 517 -14.24 6.56 -18.59
CA ILE A 517 -14.16 5.73 -19.79
C ILE A 517 -14.88 4.43 -19.43
N PRO A 518 -16.07 4.16 -20.02
CA PRO A 518 -16.88 2.99 -19.66
C PRO A 518 -16.06 1.70 -19.65
N ASN A 519 -16.25 0.87 -18.62
CA ASN A 519 -15.53 -0.38 -18.35
C ASN A 519 -14.02 -0.23 -18.06
N LYS A 520 -13.47 0.98 -18.06
CA LYS A 520 -12.04 1.25 -17.79
C LYS A 520 -11.83 2.15 -16.58
N THR A 521 -12.81 2.92 -16.15
CA THR A 521 -12.68 3.77 -14.95
C THR A 521 -13.70 3.42 -13.88
N TYR A 522 -13.28 3.57 -12.62
CA TYR A 522 -14.10 3.38 -11.44
C TYR A 522 -14.09 4.65 -10.58
N TYR A 523 -15.27 5.07 -10.13
CA TYR A 523 -15.41 6.21 -9.24
C TYR A 523 -15.24 5.81 -7.77
N HIS A 524 -14.51 6.63 -7.03
CA HIS A 524 -14.48 6.58 -5.57
C HIS A 524 -14.38 8.00 -5.00
N SER A 525 -15.17 8.29 -3.97
CA SER A 525 -15.13 9.55 -3.24
C SER A 525 -14.41 9.35 -1.92
N TRP A 526 -13.41 10.16 -1.64
CA TRP A 526 -12.54 10.01 -0.48
C TRP A 526 -12.17 11.37 0.14
N ASN A 527 -11.90 11.42 1.43
CA ASN A 527 -11.46 12.66 2.09
C ASN A 527 -10.21 12.46 2.95
N GLN A 528 -9.24 13.34 2.74
CA GLN A 528 -7.94 13.36 3.41
C GLN A 528 -8.00 13.57 4.91
N THR A 529 -9.11 14.08 5.44
CA THR A 529 -9.24 14.27 6.88
C THR A 529 -9.49 12.96 7.64
N PHE A 530 -9.70 11.82 6.98
CA PHE A 530 -9.92 10.54 7.66
C PHE A 530 -9.01 9.39 7.21
N VAL A 531 -8.70 8.51 8.17
CA VAL A 531 -8.06 7.21 7.90
C VAL A 531 -9.07 6.30 7.21
N TYR A 532 -8.63 5.64 6.13
CA TYR A 532 -9.37 4.65 5.36
C TYR A 532 -10.20 3.68 6.24
N GLY A 533 -11.30 3.22 5.66
CA GLY A 533 -12.21 2.26 6.27
C GLY A 533 -13.64 2.78 6.38
N SER A 534 -14.45 1.93 6.98
CA SER A 534 -15.90 1.96 7.02
C SER A 534 -16.44 2.32 8.41
N SER A 535 -15.58 2.87 9.27
CA SER A 535 -15.99 3.38 10.59
C SER A 535 -16.97 4.54 10.44
N ASN A 536 -17.60 4.94 11.54
CA ASN A 536 -18.50 6.08 11.52
C ASN A 536 -17.73 7.39 11.30
N THR A 537 -18.42 8.37 10.73
CA THR A 537 -17.99 9.75 10.60
C THR A 537 -17.93 10.42 11.97
N GLU A 538 -17.11 11.45 12.07
CA GLU A 538 -16.97 12.30 13.26
C GLU A 538 -17.25 13.75 12.87
N ALA A 539 -18.01 14.45 13.71
CA ALA A 539 -18.24 15.88 13.61
C ALA A 539 -18.31 16.44 15.04
N ASP A 540 -17.40 17.34 15.39
CA ASP A 540 -17.37 17.99 16.69
C ASP A 540 -17.28 19.51 16.49
N GLN A 541 -18.25 20.22 17.06
CA GLN A 541 -18.32 21.68 17.00
C GLN A 541 -17.13 22.34 17.71
N ASN A 542 -16.51 21.66 18.68
CA ASN A 542 -15.35 22.18 19.42
C ASN A 542 -14.01 21.88 18.71
N THR A 543 -14.01 21.01 17.70
CA THR A 543 -12.81 20.63 16.94
C THR A 543 -13.07 20.57 15.43
N LEU A 544 -13.55 21.68 14.86
CA LEU A 544 -13.92 21.81 13.44
C LEU A 544 -12.89 21.24 12.45
N GLY A 545 -11.59 21.40 12.73
CA GLY A 545 -10.51 20.87 11.88
C GLY A 545 -10.40 19.33 11.85
N LYS A 546 -11.13 18.63 12.71
CA LYS A 546 -11.20 17.16 12.78
C LYS A 546 -12.51 16.60 12.24
N ALA A 547 -13.48 17.45 11.91
CA ALA A 547 -14.73 16.98 11.32
C ALA A 547 -14.44 16.33 9.96
N ILE A 548 -14.90 15.10 9.81
CA ILE A 548 -14.77 14.30 8.60
C ILE A 548 -16.11 14.09 7.92
N TRP A 549 -17.16 14.80 8.37
CA TRP A 549 -18.47 14.91 7.76
C TRP A 549 -19.25 16.02 8.48
N TYR A 550 -20.39 16.47 7.95
CA TYR A 550 -21.21 17.48 8.63
C TYR A 550 -21.86 16.96 9.93
N GLN A 551 -21.99 15.64 10.06
CA GLN A 551 -22.53 14.98 11.26
C GLN A 551 -21.75 13.70 11.60
N GLY A 552 -21.67 13.37 12.88
CA GLY A 552 -21.09 12.11 13.34
C GLY A 552 -22.04 10.92 13.17
N GLY A 553 -21.49 9.71 13.17
CA GLY A 553 -22.28 8.48 13.30
C GLY A 553 -22.76 7.81 12.00
N VAL A 554 -22.41 8.35 10.83
CA VAL A 554 -22.72 7.75 9.52
C VAL A 554 -21.53 6.93 9.06
N PRO A 555 -21.68 5.70 8.52
CA PRO A 555 -20.55 4.99 7.92
C PRO A 555 -19.90 5.82 6.81
N LYS A 556 -18.56 5.95 6.83
CA LYS A 556 -17.83 6.79 5.85
C LYS A 556 -18.18 6.47 4.40
N ASN A 557 -18.06 5.20 3.98
CA ASN A 557 -18.32 4.82 2.59
C ASN A 557 -19.76 5.13 2.14
N TRP A 558 -20.72 5.08 3.06
CA TRP A 558 -22.10 5.51 2.80
C TRP A 558 -22.21 7.03 2.65
N ALA A 559 -21.58 7.80 3.56
CA ALA A 559 -21.64 9.26 3.57
C ALA A 559 -21.10 9.89 2.28
N TYR A 560 -20.05 9.28 1.71
CA TYR A 560 -19.30 9.86 0.59
C TYR A 560 -19.72 9.39 -0.80
N GLN A 561 -20.50 8.32 -0.92
CA GLN A 561 -21.00 7.86 -2.22
C GLN A 561 -22.34 8.52 -2.54
N PRO A 562 -22.47 9.30 -3.62
CA PRO A 562 -23.71 9.97 -3.97
C PRO A 562 -24.63 9.04 -4.77
N GLN A 563 -25.26 8.06 -4.10
CA GLN A 563 -25.98 6.95 -4.76
C GLN A 563 -27.11 7.45 -5.68
N LYS A 564 -27.84 8.49 -5.26
CA LYS A 564 -28.94 9.05 -6.05
C LYS A 564 -28.46 9.75 -7.34
N LEU A 565 -27.32 10.44 -7.28
CA LEU A 565 -26.68 10.99 -8.49
C LEU A 565 -26.20 9.89 -9.43
N LEU A 566 -25.55 8.88 -8.87
CA LEU A 566 -25.00 7.75 -9.64
C LEU A 566 -26.11 6.93 -10.32
N ALA A 567 -27.31 6.86 -9.74
CA ALA A 567 -28.46 6.18 -10.31
C ALA A 567 -29.06 6.87 -11.54
N VAL A 568 -28.73 8.15 -11.80
CA VAL A 568 -29.19 8.85 -13.00
C VAL A 568 -28.35 8.41 -14.20
N ASP A 569 -29.01 7.81 -15.19
CA ASP A 569 -28.38 7.42 -16.44
C ASP A 569 -28.13 8.67 -17.32
N ILE A 570 -26.87 9.08 -17.48
CA ILE A 570 -26.45 10.10 -18.45
C ILE A 570 -25.87 9.44 -19.71
N GLY A 571 -25.79 8.12 -19.77
CA GLY A 571 -25.33 7.34 -20.90
C GLY A 571 -23.81 7.19 -20.96
N LYS A 572 -23.26 7.16 -22.19
CA LYS A 572 -21.82 7.00 -22.45
C LYS A 572 -21.22 8.26 -23.08
N PRO A 573 -19.93 8.56 -22.88
CA PRO A 573 -19.28 9.69 -23.55
C PRO A 573 -19.40 9.62 -25.08
N THR A 574 -19.56 10.77 -25.73
CA THR A 574 -19.66 10.89 -27.19
C THR A 574 -18.69 11.93 -27.75
N SER A 575 -18.72 12.12 -29.07
CA SER A 575 -17.93 13.17 -29.75
C SER A 575 -18.39 14.57 -29.34
N ILE A 576 -17.51 15.55 -29.53
CA ILE A 576 -17.84 16.97 -29.32
C ILE A 576 -19.05 17.38 -30.18
N PRO A 577 -19.99 18.20 -29.68
CA PRO A 577 -21.05 18.78 -30.50
C PRO A 577 -20.47 19.73 -31.56
N LYS A 578 -21.18 19.91 -32.68
CA LYS A 578 -20.77 20.84 -33.74
C LYS A 578 -20.68 22.27 -33.19
N GLY A 579 -19.63 23.01 -33.60
CA GLY A 579 -19.46 24.42 -33.28
C GLY A 579 -18.69 24.70 -31.98
N PHE A 580 -18.20 23.68 -31.28
CA PHE A 580 -17.40 23.85 -30.08
C PHE A 580 -15.93 23.48 -30.29
N ASP A 581 -15.04 24.23 -29.66
CA ASP A 581 -13.60 24.00 -29.76
C ASP A 581 -13.13 22.96 -28.74
N PRO A 582 -12.29 21.99 -29.13
CA PRO A 582 -11.70 21.04 -28.21
C PRO A 582 -10.77 21.70 -27.19
N VAL A 583 -10.70 21.08 -26.00
CA VAL A 583 -9.68 21.39 -24.98
C VAL A 583 -8.32 20.85 -25.42
N HIS A 584 -7.22 21.37 -24.86
CA HIS A 584 -5.88 20.86 -25.13
C HIS A 584 -5.31 20.13 -23.93
N TRP A 585 -4.70 18.97 -24.15
CA TRP A 585 -3.78 18.35 -23.22
C TRP A 585 -2.47 19.13 -23.13
N GLN A 586 -1.90 19.19 -21.92
CA GLN A 586 -0.57 19.73 -21.64
C GLN A 586 0.33 18.60 -21.15
N SER A 587 1.43 18.32 -21.86
CA SER A 587 2.53 17.47 -21.39
C SER A 587 3.80 18.30 -21.25
N LYS A 588 4.77 17.84 -20.45
CA LYS A 588 6.14 18.37 -20.45
C LYS A 588 6.81 18.33 -21.82
N THR A 589 6.37 17.43 -22.70
CA THR A 589 7.02 17.18 -24.01
C THR A 589 6.20 17.63 -25.22
N GLY A 590 4.94 18.06 -25.03
CA GLY A 590 4.08 18.44 -26.14
C GLY A 590 2.65 18.81 -25.73
N LYS A 591 1.79 19.02 -26.74
CA LYS A 591 0.37 19.29 -26.58
C LYS A 591 -0.41 18.45 -27.59
N ALA A 592 -1.67 18.16 -27.27
CA ALA A 592 -2.60 17.48 -28.17
C ALA A 592 -4.01 18.02 -27.92
N LEU A 593 -4.90 17.92 -28.90
CA LEU A 593 -6.32 18.14 -28.66
C LEU A 593 -6.89 16.96 -27.87
N THR A 594 -7.91 17.21 -27.06
CA THR A 594 -8.64 16.14 -26.34
C THR A 594 -9.40 15.19 -27.27
N THR A 595 -9.53 15.53 -28.56
CA THR A 595 -10.05 14.67 -29.62
C THR A 595 -8.99 13.80 -30.28
N ASP A 596 -7.70 14.11 -30.08
CA ASP A 596 -6.61 13.37 -30.70
C ASP A 596 -6.46 11.99 -30.04
N SER A 597 -6.13 10.99 -30.85
CA SER A 597 -5.85 9.62 -30.39
C SER A 597 -4.41 9.42 -29.93
N LYS A 598 -3.62 10.49 -29.85
CA LYS A 598 -2.25 10.47 -29.34
C LYS A 598 -1.77 11.83 -28.85
N ILE A 599 -0.83 11.82 -27.91
CA ILE A 599 0.03 12.95 -27.57
C ILE A 599 1.47 12.52 -27.80
N THR A 600 2.21 13.29 -28.61
CA THR A 600 3.51 12.86 -29.17
C THR A 600 3.39 11.47 -29.83
N ASP A 601 4.02 10.44 -29.26
CA ASP A 601 3.98 9.04 -29.71
C ASP A 601 3.13 8.14 -28.80
N ILE A 602 2.50 8.71 -27.77
CA ILE A 602 1.71 7.98 -26.78
C ILE A 602 0.25 7.96 -27.21
N LYS A 603 -0.32 6.77 -27.38
CA LYS A 603 -1.74 6.59 -27.73
C LYS A 603 -2.65 7.06 -26.60
N LEU A 604 -3.79 7.65 -26.97
CA LEU A 604 -4.84 8.13 -26.07
C LEU A 604 -6.20 7.63 -26.54
N GLU A 605 -7.08 7.31 -25.59
CA GLU A 605 -8.52 7.31 -25.85
C GLU A 605 -8.98 8.77 -26.00
N PRO A 606 -9.74 9.14 -27.05
CA PRO A 606 -10.27 10.49 -27.18
C PRO A 606 -11.18 10.87 -26.00
N ALA A 607 -10.83 11.95 -25.32
CA ALA A 607 -11.59 12.48 -24.21
C ALA A 607 -12.80 13.30 -24.67
N ASN A 608 -12.70 13.94 -25.84
CA ASN A 608 -13.75 14.77 -26.43
C ASN A 608 -14.24 15.89 -25.48
N TRP A 609 -13.33 16.46 -24.70
CA TRP A 609 -13.63 17.65 -23.91
C TRP A 609 -13.65 18.88 -24.80
N PHE A 610 -14.58 19.78 -24.56
CA PHE A 610 -14.70 21.02 -25.31
C PHE A 610 -14.99 22.20 -24.38
N TRP A 611 -14.79 23.40 -24.89
CA TRP A 611 -15.08 24.62 -24.15
C TRP A 611 -16.50 25.10 -24.41
N LEU A 612 -17.34 25.23 -23.38
CA LEU A 612 -18.59 26.00 -23.47
C LEU A 612 -18.33 27.51 -23.32
N TYR A 613 -17.33 27.87 -22.53
CA TYR A 613 -16.94 29.25 -22.27
C TYR A 613 -15.46 29.32 -21.91
N ARG A 614 -14.77 30.40 -22.31
CA ARG A 614 -13.37 30.66 -21.95
C ARG A 614 -13.00 32.12 -22.16
N THR A 615 -12.20 32.68 -21.24
CA THR A 615 -11.67 34.05 -21.35
C THR A 615 -10.24 34.17 -20.83
N GLY A 616 -9.52 35.21 -21.28
CA GLY A 616 -8.20 35.60 -20.77
C GLY A 616 -7.13 34.52 -20.92
N TRP A 617 -6.59 34.33 -22.12
CA TRP A 617 -5.59 33.29 -22.40
C TRP A 617 -4.20 33.60 -21.84
N PHE A 618 -3.60 32.62 -21.16
CA PHE A 618 -2.22 32.69 -20.70
C PHE A 618 -1.50 31.36 -20.98
N LYS A 619 -0.57 31.37 -21.93
CA LYS A 619 0.24 30.18 -22.32
C LYS A 619 -0.60 28.97 -22.75
N GLY A 620 -1.79 29.20 -23.31
CA GLY A 620 -2.68 28.14 -23.80
C GLY A 620 -3.66 27.57 -22.78
N VAL A 621 -3.74 28.15 -21.58
CA VAL A 621 -4.79 27.86 -20.58
C VAL A 621 -5.56 29.16 -20.31
N PRO A 622 -6.90 29.15 -20.29
CA PRO A 622 -7.68 30.36 -20.00
C PRO A 622 -7.63 30.71 -18.51
N LYS A 623 -7.84 32.00 -18.19
CA LYS A 623 -7.92 32.51 -16.83
C LYS A 623 -9.20 32.04 -16.13
N ASP A 624 -10.29 31.93 -16.86
CA ASP A 624 -11.59 31.39 -16.43
C ASP A 624 -12.20 30.65 -17.63
N GLY A 625 -12.72 29.46 -17.40
CA GLY A 625 -13.34 28.66 -18.44
C GLY A 625 -14.26 27.56 -17.91
N VAL A 626 -15.21 27.17 -18.74
CA VAL A 626 -16.15 26.06 -18.53
C VAL A 626 -15.82 24.96 -19.52
N ILE A 627 -15.23 23.88 -19.01
CA ILE A 627 -15.00 22.65 -19.76
C ILE A 627 -16.27 21.80 -19.71
N ALA A 628 -16.57 21.14 -20.82
CA ALA A 628 -17.69 20.23 -20.93
C ALA A 628 -17.31 18.92 -21.62
N ARG A 629 -18.08 17.87 -21.34
CA ARG A 629 -18.01 16.59 -22.05
C ARG A 629 -19.41 16.05 -22.31
N GLN A 630 -19.68 15.73 -23.57
CA GLN A 630 -20.98 15.24 -24.01
C GLN A 630 -21.12 13.75 -23.71
N TYR A 631 -22.31 13.35 -23.27
CA TYR A 631 -22.74 11.97 -23.17
C TYR A 631 -23.98 11.73 -24.05
N THR A 632 -24.29 10.46 -24.35
CA THR A 632 -25.45 10.08 -25.18
C THR A 632 -26.77 10.58 -24.60
N GLN A 633 -26.91 10.62 -23.27
CA GLN A 633 -28.13 11.05 -22.59
C GLN A 633 -27.85 12.21 -21.60
N GLY A 634 -26.75 12.94 -21.75
CA GLY A 634 -26.39 13.97 -20.79
C GLY A 634 -25.20 14.82 -21.18
N LEU A 635 -24.85 15.74 -20.30
CA LEU A 635 -23.73 16.68 -20.46
C LEU A 635 -23.14 16.95 -19.08
N VAL A 636 -21.82 16.96 -18.96
CA VAL A 636 -21.14 17.30 -17.70
C VAL A 636 -20.23 18.49 -17.89
N LEU A 637 -20.21 19.38 -16.91
CA LEU A 637 -19.54 20.68 -16.96
C LEU A 637 -18.66 20.88 -15.72
N TYR A 638 -17.58 21.63 -15.87
CA TYR A 638 -16.80 22.16 -14.75
C TYR A 638 -16.26 23.55 -15.07
N ARG A 639 -16.49 24.51 -14.16
CA ARG A 639 -15.88 25.84 -14.23
C ARG A 639 -14.63 25.91 -13.36
N GLY A 640 -13.52 26.35 -13.93
CA GLY A 640 -12.27 26.53 -13.20
C GLY A 640 -11.53 27.80 -13.60
N THR A 641 -10.61 28.22 -12.75
CA THR A 641 -9.57 29.20 -13.11
C THR A 641 -8.26 28.47 -13.43
N LYS A 642 -7.27 29.19 -13.98
CA LYS A 642 -5.98 28.61 -14.39
C LYS A 642 -5.32 27.81 -13.25
N TYR A 643 -5.15 28.44 -12.10
CA TYR A 643 -4.40 27.89 -10.97
C TYR A 643 -5.33 27.19 -9.99
N ARG A 644 -4.86 26.11 -9.39
CA ARG A 644 -5.58 25.37 -8.35
C ARG A 644 -5.73 26.15 -7.03
N ASN A 645 -6.65 25.73 -6.18
CA ASN A 645 -6.81 26.16 -4.79
C ASN A 645 -6.93 27.68 -4.59
N GLN A 646 -7.51 28.39 -5.56
CA GLN A 646 -7.77 29.83 -5.46
C GLN A 646 -9.07 30.07 -4.66
N THR A 647 -9.00 30.14 -3.33
CA THR A 647 -10.18 30.26 -2.45
C THR A 647 -11.15 31.36 -2.86
N ALA A 648 -10.63 32.53 -3.29
CA ALA A 648 -11.46 33.65 -3.74
C ALA A 648 -12.34 33.31 -4.96
N PHE A 649 -11.97 32.32 -5.77
CA PHE A 649 -12.73 31.93 -6.95
C PHE A 649 -14.06 31.23 -6.61
N TYR A 650 -14.22 30.66 -5.41
CA TYR A 650 -15.53 30.15 -4.97
C TYR A 650 -16.60 31.25 -4.87
N GLN A 651 -16.18 32.51 -4.72
CA GLN A 651 -17.04 33.68 -4.65
C GLN A 651 -17.12 34.42 -6.00
N ALA A 652 -16.59 33.83 -7.08
CA ALA A 652 -16.72 34.42 -8.40
C ALA A 652 -18.19 34.43 -8.84
N GLU A 653 -18.62 35.55 -9.41
CA GLU A 653 -19.98 35.71 -9.93
C GLU A 653 -20.33 34.56 -10.89
N PRO A 654 -21.53 33.96 -10.78
CA PRO A 654 -21.99 32.92 -11.70
C PRO A 654 -21.95 33.43 -13.14
N ILE A 655 -21.53 32.57 -14.07
CA ILE A 655 -21.61 32.87 -15.50
C ILE A 655 -22.73 32.03 -16.12
N ARG A 656 -23.54 32.67 -16.96
CA ARG A 656 -24.54 31.98 -17.76
C ARG A 656 -23.90 31.41 -19.02
N VAL A 657 -23.98 30.10 -19.21
CA VAL A 657 -23.48 29.43 -20.41
C VAL A 657 -24.62 28.80 -21.20
N SER A 658 -24.57 28.93 -22.53
CA SER A 658 -25.49 28.25 -23.45
C SER A 658 -25.13 26.77 -23.57
N LEU A 659 -26.15 25.92 -23.63
CA LEU A 659 -26.03 24.48 -23.76
C LEU A 659 -26.28 24.06 -25.23
N PRO A 660 -25.69 22.95 -25.70
CA PRO A 660 -25.86 22.45 -27.07
C PRO A 660 -27.24 21.80 -27.34
N GLY A 661 -28.22 22.00 -26.47
CA GLY A 661 -29.54 21.35 -26.51
C GLY A 661 -30.36 21.65 -25.25
N TYR A 662 -31.49 20.96 -25.08
CA TYR A 662 -32.29 21.01 -23.86
C TYR A 662 -31.81 19.98 -22.84
N TYR A 663 -31.64 20.43 -21.61
CA TYR A 663 -31.16 19.61 -20.51
C TYR A 663 -31.89 19.94 -19.22
N GLN A 664 -31.90 18.97 -18.30
CA GLN A 664 -32.33 19.14 -16.93
C GLN A 664 -31.12 18.98 -16.01
N ARG A 665 -30.94 19.90 -15.06
CA ARG A 665 -29.90 19.75 -14.05
C ARG A 665 -30.28 18.62 -13.10
N VAL A 666 -29.33 17.74 -12.84
CA VAL A 666 -29.48 16.71 -11.81
C VAL A 666 -29.11 17.32 -10.47
N ASN A 667 -30.01 17.26 -9.50
CA ASN A 667 -29.78 17.73 -8.13
C ASN A 667 -29.13 16.63 -7.28
N TYR A 668 -28.52 16.99 -6.14
CA TYR A 668 -27.79 16.04 -5.29
C TYR A 668 -28.61 14.81 -4.87
N ASP A 669 -29.92 14.99 -4.68
CA ASP A 669 -30.87 13.93 -4.34
C ASP A 669 -31.34 13.09 -5.54
N GLY A 670 -30.82 13.35 -6.74
CA GLY A 670 -31.16 12.69 -7.99
C GLY A 670 -32.38 13.27 -8.71
N SER A 671 -33.07 14.28 -8.15
CA SER A 671 -34.17 14.97 -8.84
C SER A 671 -33.69 15.77 -10.04
N LEU A 672 -34.60 16.07 -10.98
CA LEU A 672 -34.32 16.81 -12.20
C LEU A 672 -35.02 18.18 -12.17
N ASP A 673 -34.27 19.24 -12.48
CA ASP A 673 -34.83 20.58 -12.70
C ASP A 673 -35.66 20.67 -13.99
N GLU A 674 -36.34 21.79 -14.20
CA GLU A 674 -37.04 22.09 -15.45
C GLU A 674 -36.09 22.11 -16.66
N PRO A 675 -36.53 21.66 -17.85
CA PRO A 675 -35.77 21.76 -19.09
C PRO A 675 -35.27 23.18 -19.39
N THR A 676 -33.97 23.31 -19.68
CA THR A 676 -33.32 24.59 -20.02
C THR A 676 -32.26 24.44 -21.11
N GLN A 677 -31.97 25.54 -21.80
CA GLN A 677 -30.86 25.67 -22.76
C GLN A 677 -29.70 26.49 -22.20
N TYR A 678 -29.78 26.93 -20.94
CA TYR A 678 -28.76 27.73 -20.28
C TYR A 678 -28.61 27.30 -18.82
N VAL A 679 -27.40 27.39 -18.28
CA VAL A 679 -27.15 27.15 -16.86
C VAL A 679 -26.19 28.21 -16.31
N ASP A 680 -26.42 28.61 -15.06
CA ASP A 680 -25.53 29.49 -14.33
C ASP A 680 -24.51 28.64 -13.57
N VAL A 681 -23.21 28.90 -13.80
CA VAL A 681 -22.10 28.11 -13.25
C VAL A 681 -21.23 28.97 -12.34
N LYS A 682 -21.14 28.61 -11.07
CA LYS A 682 -20.31 29.26 -10.04
C LYS A 682 -18.85 28.84 -10.17
N GLY A 683 -17.95 29.60 -9.53
CA GLY A 683 -16.53 29.24 -9.53
C GLY A 683 -16.28 27.90 -8.83
N TYR A 684 -15.49 27.03 -9.46
CA TYR A 684 -15.23 25.65 -9.04
C TYR A 684 -16.49 24.78 -8.90
N GLU A 685 -17.56 25.09 -9.64
CA GLU A 685 -18.75 24.25 -9.69
C GLU A 685 -18.65 23.23 -10.81
N GLY A 686 -18.93 21.97 -10.47
CA GLY A 686 -19.26 20.92 -11.43
C GLY A 686 -20.78 20.80 -11.59
N ILE A 687 -21.26 20.53 -12.81
CA ILE A 687 -22.69 20.35 -13.12
C ILE A 687 -22.88 19.06 -13.91
N ILE A 688 -23.88 18.26 -13.53
CA ILE A 688 -24.33 17.07 -14.25
C ILE A 688 -25.73 17.37 -14.81
N LEU A 689 -25.88 17.17 -16.11
CA LEU A 689 -27.10 17.46 -16.85
C LEU A 689 -27.62 16.19 -17.52
N LYS A 690 -28.91 15.91 -17.37
CA LYS A 690 -29.65 14.89 -18.12
C LYS A 690 -30.21 15.52 -19.39
N LYS A 691 -30.01 14.88 -20.54
CA LYS A 691 -30.57 15.35 -21.81
C LYS A 691 -32.08 15.09 -21.81
N VAL A 692 -32.85 16.05 -22.34
CA VAL A 692 -34.28 15.87 -22.61
C VAL A 692 -34.39 15.16 -23.96
N ASP A 693 -35.09 14.02 -23.99
CA ASP A 693 -35.40 13.34 -25.24
C ASP A 693 -36.40 14.19 -26.03
N ASP A 694 -36.14 14.34 -27.34
CA ASP A 694 -36.97 15.12 -28.26
C ASP A 694 -38.35 14.48 -28.49
#